data_AF-A0A522RLQ8-F1
#
_entry.id   AF-A0A522RLQ8-F1
#
_cell.length_a   1.000
_cell.length_b   1.000
_cell.length_c   1.000
_cell.angle_alpha   90.00
_cell.angle_beta   90.00
_cell.angle_gamma   90.00
#
_symmetry.space_group_name_H-M   'P 1'
#
loop_
_entity.id
_entity.type
_entity.pdbx_description
1 polymer ?
#
loop_
_entity_poly.entity_id
_entity_poly.type
_entity_poly.pdbx_seq_one_letter_code
_entity_poly.pdbx_strand_id
1 'polypeptide(L)'
;RAGELAPENAACRHTLGEMYLSERKLDEAAQAYEQARILNPNLASAHSGLGQVALLRGDIDVAESHFKVALRADANDVQALTGLGNVATARGDSARALQLFNQAGELAPDDPLIQTSYAQAMLDEGMLDFAAKALENALTVKPDYPLAQALRADVHVRKGEFAAALPIFESLLARGEQVSAARVGLGDVARAQEHHDEAIAQYEEALRAQPGLHHAAIRRADSLARSGHAAQAIDDLRAYVAAHPESVKAHIGLAQMLAQTNRYDEALAVWTAAEARWPDDVNVKAQHALTLDRAGRTDEALAQAELAAASPRPAIALLRARGALLAGDPAAAVQRLQRIDERQFEGKPRIMARRRQRMLGMAFDRLEQWAEAVDAFMDAQRMLPGRLPDLPLLDGDLCEALRLQSGEAGLAEARGPAPVFLCGLPGSGAGQVAALLADQTGWFVRRERFGVAPDFINAPFDPRLAQPLDHSSLAVLARRYRRPLERARVPETTRVVDWIPVLDTRVVPAIKRVLPGARLLIVAREPHDMLLDWLAFGWSEGFTMPDPLTGARWMRLAATHLEEAARLLPTFRADPDALLATGGKAARAQLGEFLGIADVAWGPLARGARRGRGGMPTCFPAGHSAHYRELLSEAFAALGG
;
A
#
# COMPACT_ATOMS: atom_id res chain seq x y z
N ARG A 1 27.56 -33.18 -44.44
CA ARG A 1 28.00 -34.55 -44.75
C ARG A 1 26.96 -35.63 -44.42
N ALA A 2 26.53 -35.86 -43.16
CA ALA A 2 25.48 -36.88 -42.89
C ALA A 2 24.10 -36.52 -43.49
N GLY A 3 23.65 -35.26 -43.39
CA GLY A 3 22.41 -34.80 -44.04
C GLY A 3 22.46 -34.68 -45.57
N GLU A 4 23.67 -34.67 -46.16
CA GLU A 4 23.88 -34.73 -47.62
C GLU A 4 23.84 -36.18 -48.13
N LEU A 5 24.10 -37.15 -47.25
CA LEU A 5 24.11 -38.59 -47.55
C LEU A 5 22.76 -39.27 -47.25
N ALA A 6 21.86 -38.63 -46.48
CA ALA A 6 20.49 -39.10 -46.19
C ALA A 6 19.48 -37.93 -46.10
N PRO A 7 19.18 -37.25 -47.22
CA PRO A 7 18.35 -36.03 -47.23
C PRO A 7 16.89 -36.22 -46.80
N GLU A 8 16.40 -37.46 -46.75
CA GLU A 8 15.03 -37.86 -46.41
C GLU A 8 14.85 -38.29 -44.93
N ASN A 9 15.90 -38.25 -44.11
CA ASN A 9 15.78 -38.65 -42.70
C ASN A 9 15.37 -37.46 -41.81
N ALA A 10 14.16 -37.53 -41.27
CA ALA A 10 13.60 -36.52 -40.35
C ALA A 10 14.47 -36.30 -39.10
N ALA A 11 15.08 -37.36 -38.54
CA ALA A 11 15.96 -37.24 -37.38
C ALA A 11 17.26 -36.50 -37.71
N CYS A 12 17.83 -36.70 -38.91
CA CYS A 12 19.01 -35.96 -39.35
C CYS A 12 18.72 -34.47 -39.56
N ARG A 13 17.52 -34.12 -40.08
CA ARG A 13 17.07 -32.72 -40.20
C ARG A 13 16.82 -32.09 -38.84
N HIS A 14 16.27 -32.83 -37.88
CA HIS A 14 16.13 -32.38 -36.50
C HIS A 14 17.48 -32.06 -35.84
N THR A 15 18.45 -32.98 -35.90
CA THR A 15 19.79 -32.75 -35.35
C THR A 15 20.49 -31.57 -36.02
N LEU A 16 20.29 -31.38 -37.33
CA LEU A 16 20.78 -30.19 -38.01
C LEU A 16 20.14 -28.90 -37.45
N GLY A 17 18.85 -28.94 -37.13
CA GLY A 17 18.16 -27.86 -36.42
C GLY A 17 18.77 -27.56 -35.05
N GLU A 18 19.10 -28.59 -34.26
CA GLU A 18 19.77 -28.42 -32.96
C GLU A 18 21.15 -27.77 -33.10
N MET A 19 21.92 -28.19 -34.10
CA MET A 19 23.22 -27.58 -34.40
C MET A 19 23.08 -26.10 -34.72
N TYR A 20 22.17 -25.73 -35.64
CA TYR A 20 21.93 -24.32 -35.96
C TYR A 20 21.41 -23.51 -34.76
N LEU A 21 20.56 -24.12 -33.93
CA LEU A 21 20.04 -23.49 -32.72
C LEU A 21 21.17 -23.19 -31.71
N SER A 22 22.12 -24.11 -31.55
CA SER A 22 23.31 -23.90 -30.70
C SER A 22 24.24 -22.80 -31.22
N GLU A 23 24.28 -22.59 -32.53
CA GLU A 23 24.98 -21.48 -33.18
C GLU A 23 24.15 -20.17 -33.21
N ARG A 24 22.94 -20.17 -32.63
CA ARG A 24 21.95 -19.07 -32.67
C ARG A 24 21.50 -18.63 -34.08
N LYS A 25 21.63 -19.52 -35.07
CA LYS A 25 21.12 -19.33 -36.42
C LYS A 25 19.65 -19.72 -36.48
N LEU A 26 18.79 -18.83 -35.96
CA LEU A 26 17.36 -19.13 -35.72
C LEU A 26 16.59 -19.44 -37.01
N ASP A 27 16.92 -18.78 -38.12
CA ASP A 27 16.24 -18.98 -39.40
C ASP A 27 16.57 -20.34 -40.01
N GLU A 28 17.85 -20.71 -39.99
CA GLU A 28 18.34 -22.00 -40.46
C GLU A 28 17.87 -23.14 -39.56
N ALA A 29 17.81 -22.92 -38.24
CA ALA A 29 17.24 -23.86 -37.29
C ALA A 29 15.75 -24.10 -37.58
N ALA A 30 14.97 -23.03 -37.77
CA ALA A 30 13.55 -23.11 -38.12
C ALA A 30 13.34 -23.93 -39.41
N GLN A 31 14.12 -23.65 -40.45
CA GLN A 31 14.03 -24.36 -41.73
C GLN A 31 14.37 -25.85 -41.59
N ALA A 32 15.40 -26.19 -40.81
CA ALA A 32 15.79 -27.57 -40.59
C ALA A 32 14.72 -28.34 -39.78
N TYR A 33 14.16 -27.74 -38.73
CA TYR A 33 13.05 -28.35 -37.99
C TYR A 33 11.77 -28.45 -38.83
N GLU A 34 11.48 -27.48 -39.69
CA GLU A 34 10.33 -27.54 -40.59
C GLU A 34 10.47 -28.65 -41.62
N GLN A 35 11.67 -28.86 -42.16
CA GLN A 35 11.97 -30.01 -43.01
C GLN A 35 11.82 -31.34 -42.26
N ALA A 36 12.25 -31.41 -41.00
CA ALA A 36 12.03 -32.59 -40.15
C ALA A 36 10.53 -32.86 -39.94
N ARG A 37 9.74 -31.81 -39.72
CA ARG A 37 8.27 -31.86 -39.57
C ARG A 37 7.58 -32.31 -40.85
N ILE A 38 8.03 -31.85 -42.03
CA ILE A 38 7.47 -32.27 -43.32
C ILE A 38 7.75 -33.76 -43.57
N LEU A 39 8.96 -34.22 -43.27
CA LEU A 39 9.36 -35.62 -43.44
C LEU A 39 8.68 -36.56 -42.42
N ASN A 40 8.43 -36.08 -41.20
CA ASN A 40 7.65 -36.80 -40.20
C ASN A 40 6.75 -35.83 -39.39
N PRO A 41 5.47 -35.70 -39.75
CA PRO A 41 4.54 -34.80 -39.07
C PRO A 41 4.31 -35.08 -37.58
N ASN A 42 4.59 -36.31 -37.11
CA ASN A 42 4.41 -36.74 -35.72
C ASN A 42 5.72 -36.77 -34.94
N LEU A 43 6.81 -36.23 -35.48
CA LEU A 43 8.08 -36.13 -34.76
C LEU A 43 7.97 -35.05 -33.67
N ALA A 44 7.73 -35.47 -32.42
CA ALA A 44 7.55 -34.56 -31.28
C ALA A 44 8.72 -33.56 -31.14
N SER A 45 9.97 -34.06 -31.24
CA SER A 45 11.17 -33.24 -31.11
C SER A 45 11.30 -32.14 -32.18
N ALA A 46 10.78 -32.35 -33.40
CA ALA A 46 10.75 -31.32 -34.43
C ALA A 46 9.76 -30.19 -34.09
N HIS A 47 8.61 -30.53 -33.49
CA HIS A 47 7.68 -29.53 -32.97
C HIS A 47 8.27 -28.82 -31.75
N SER A 48 8.93 -29.52 -30.83
CA SER A 48 9.65 -28.92 -29.70
C SER A 48 10.73 -27.93 -30.15
N GLY A 49 11.51 -28.29 -31.16
CA GLY A 49 12.51 -27.41 -31.79
C GLY A 49 11.89 -26.15 -32.42
N LEU A 50 10.80 -26.28 -33.18
CA LEU A 50 10.06 -25.13 -33.72
C LEU A 50 9.48 -24.24 -32.61
N GLY A 51 8.94 -24.85 -31.55
CA GLY A 51 8.45 -24.12 -30.38
C GLY A 51 9.55 -23.32 -29.69
N GLN A 52 10.74 -23.90 -29.55
CA GLN A 52 11.90 -23.24 -28.96
C GLN A 52 12.39 -22.06 -29.82
N VAL A 53 12.41 -22.21 -31.15
CA VAL A 53 12.74 -21.10 -32.06
C VAL A 53 11.71 -19.98 -31.95
N ALA A 54 10.41 -20.29 -31.91
CA ALA A 54 9.36 -19.31 -31.73
C ALA A 54 9.48 -18.56 -30.38
N LEU A 55 9.78 -19.26 -29.28
CA LEU A 55 10.08 -18.64 -27.99
C LEU A 55 11.24 -17.63 -28.07
N LEU A 56 12.33 -18.01 -28.74
CA LEU A 56 13.50 -17.14 -28.90
C LEU A 56 13.23 -15.90 -29.76
N ARG A 57 12.26 -15.99 -30.68
CA ARG A 57 11.77 -14.84 -31.46
C ARG A 57 10.74 -13.99 -30.72
N GLY A 58 10.23 -14.46 -29.59
CA GLY A 58 9.18 -13.80 -28.81
C GLY A 58 7.75 -14.14 -29.26
N ASP A 59 7.58 -15.10 -30.17
CA ASP A 59 6.28 -15.53 -30.68
C ASP A 59 5.62 -16.54 -29.73
N ILE A 60 5.21 -16.08 -28.55
CA ILE A 60 4.75 -16.93 -27.43
C ILE A 60 3.58 -17.84 -27.82
N ASP A 61 2.63 -17.34 -28.61
CA ASP A 61 1.45 -18.12 -29.03
C ASP A 61 1.80 -19.24 -30.01
N VAL A 62 2.72 -18.94 -30.95
CA VAL A 62 3.23 -19.91 -31.91
C VAL A 62 4.02 -21.00 -31.17
N ALA A 63 4.84 -20.60 -30.21
CA ALA A 63 5.58 -21.54 -29.37
C ALA A 63 4.66 -22.48 -28.59
N GLU A 64 3.63 -21.94 -27.92
CA GLU A 64 2.68 -22.77 -27.16
C GLU A 64 1.98 -23.79 -28.07
N SER A 65 1.61 -23.38 -29.28
CA SER A 65 0.97 -24.25 -30.26
C SER A 65 1.86 -25.44 -30.62
N HIS A 66 3.11 -25.18 -30.96
CA HIS A 66 4.07 -26.23 -31.31
C HIS A 66 4.36 -27.18 -30.13
N PHE A 67 4.59 -26.66 -28.93
CA PHE A 67 4.81 -27.54 -27.78
C PHE A 67 3.58 -28.38 -27.40
N LYS A 68 2.36 -27.84 -27.57
CA LYS A 68 1.12 -28.64 -27.41
C LYS A 68 1.02 -29.77 -28.44
N VAL A 69 1.46 -29.53 -29.68
CA VAL A 69 1.50 -30.58 -30.70
C VAL A 69 2.57 -31.62 -30.36
N ALA A 70 3.75 -31.20 -29.90
CA ALA A 70 4.78 -32.12 -29.42
C ALA A 70 4.25 -33.04 -28.31
N LEU A 71 3.57 -32.50 -27.29
CA LEU A 71 2.99 -33.29 -26.20
C LEU A 71 1.83 -34.20 -26.61
N ARG A 72 1.13 -33.90 -27.70
CA ARG A 72 0.13 -34.83 -28.27
C ARG A 72 0.79 -36.00 -28.98
N ALA A 73 1.97 -35.78 -29.57
CA ALA A 73 2.74 -36.83 -30.24
C ALA A 73 3.54 -37.69 -29.24
N ASP A 74 4.10 -37.06 -28.20
CA ASP A 74 4.76 -37.73 -27.08
C ASP A 74 4.47 -36.97 -25.77
N ALA A 75 3.65 -37.57 -24.90
CA ALA A 75 3.25 -36.97 -23.63
C ALA A 75 4.43 -36.76 -22.64
N ASN A 76 5.56 -37.43 -22.87
CA ASN A 76 6.75 -37.36 -22.02
C ASN A 76 7.89 -36.55 -22.67
N ASP A 77 7.62 -35.77 -23.71
CA ASP A 77 8.63 -34.88 -24.31
C ASP A 77 9.04 -33.80 -23.30
N VAL A 78 10.22 -34.01 -22.70
CA VAL A 78 10.81 -33.14 -21.69
C VAL A 78 11.04 -31.72 -22.22
N GLN A 79 11.47 -31.56 -23.48
CA GLN A 79 11.68 -30.24 -24.08
C GLN A 79 10.36 -29.50 -24.26
N ALA A 80 9.29 -30.20 -24.63
CA ALA A 80 7.97 -29.61 -24.75
C ALA A 80 7.39 -29.19 -23.39
N LEU A 81 7.57 -30.01 -22.34
CA LEU A 81 7.17 -29.65 -20.98
C LEU A 81 7.92 -28.41 -20.47
N THR A 82 9.25 -28.39 -20.60
CA THR A 82 10.06 -27.22 -20.23
C THR A 82 9.70 -25.98 -21.06
N GLY A 83 9.47 -26.16 -22.36
CA GLY A 83 9.04 -25.11 -23.28
C GLY A 83 7.69 -24.49 -22.90
N LEU A 84 6.69 -25.31 -22.56
CA LEU A 84 5.42 -24.82 -22.03
C LEU A 84 5.56 -24.18 -20.66
N GLY A 85 6.47 -24.67 -19.82
CA GLY A 85 6.82 -24.02 -18.55
C GLY A 85 7.32 -22.59 -18.78
N ASN A 86 8.24 -22.40 -19.72
CA ASN A 86 8.74 -21.08 -20.12
C ASN A 86 7.64 -20.18 -20.71
N VAL A 87 6.75 -20.72 -21.53
CA VAL A 87 5.56 -20.00 -22.04
C VAL A 87 4.65 -19.55 -20.89
N ALA A 88 4.40 -20.43 -19.91
CA ALA A 88 3.59 -20.12 -18.74
C ALA A 88 4.24 -19.00 -17.90
N THR A 89 5.55 -19.07 -17.66
CA THR A 89 6.32 -18.00 -17.00
C THR A 89 6.22 -16.67 -17.76
N ALA A 90 6.37 -16.67 -19.08
CA ALA A 90 6.27 -15.46 -19.91
C ALA A 90 4.88 -14.80 -19.82
N ARG A 91 3.82 -15.61 -19.63
CA ARG A 91 2.44 -15.14 -19.41
C ARG A 91 2.11 -14.83 -17.96
N GLY A 92 3.04 -15.06 -17.03
CA GLY A 92 2.83 -14.86 -15.59
C GLY A 92 1.92 -15.90 -14.93
N ASP A 93 1.73 -17.07 -15.55
CA ASP A 93 1.03 -18.22 -14.97
C ASP A 93 2.01 -19.12 -14.21
N SER A 94 2.48 -18.63 -13.06
CA SER A 94 3.52 -19.30 -12.27
C SER A 94 3.10 -20.66 -11.75
N ALA A 95 1.82 -20.85 -11.40
CA ALA A 95 1.30 -22.12 -10.92
C ALA A 95 1.44 -23.21 -11.98
N ARG A 96 1.04 -22.90 -13.22
CA ARG A 96 1.21 -23.83 -14.34
C ARG A 96 2.68 -24.03 -14.71
N ALA A 97 3.50 -22.99 -14.65
CA ALA A 97 4.94 -23.10 -14.89
C ALA A 97 5.60 -24.09 -13.92
N LEU A 98 5.35 -23.96 -12.61
CA LEU A 98 5.87 -24.87 -11.58
C LEU A 98 5.42 -26.32 -11.81
N GLN A 99 4.16 -26.55 -12.18
CA GLN A 99 3.65 -27.88 -12.49
C GLN A 99 4.40 -28.51 -13.68
N LEU A 100 4.57 -27.76 -14.76
CA LEU A 100 5.23 -28.24 -15.98
C LEU A 100 6.73 -28.51 -15.76
N PHE A 101 7.42 -27.63 -15.03
CA PHE A 101 8.81 -27.85 -14.66
C PHE A 101 8.98 -29.02 -13.70
N ASN A 102 8.05 -29.23 -12.77
CA ASN A 102 8.08 -30.41 -11.90
C ASN A 102 7.92 -31.70 -12.69
N GLN A 103 6.96 -31.77 -13.62
CA GLN A 103 6.78 -32.92 -14.51
C GLN A 103 8.04 -33.19 -15.36
N ALA A 104 8.63 -32.14 -15.94
CA ALA A 104 9.89 -32.26 -16.68
C ALA A 104 11.03 -32.79 -15.78
N GLY A 105 11.10 -32.33 -14.52
CA GLY A 105 12.11 -32.75 -13.55
C GLY A 105 11.93 -34.18 -13.05
N GLU A 106 10.69 -34.69 -13.00
CA GLU A 106 10.41 -36.10 -12.69
C GLU A 106 10.90 -37.03 -13.81
N LEU A 107 10.79 -36.60 -15.07
CA LEU A 107 11.25 -37.35 -16.24
C LEU A 107 12.76 -37.25 -16.47
N ALA A 108 13.38 -36.12 -16.09
CA ALA A 108 14.81 -35.87 -16.24
C ALA A 108 15.40 -35.24 -14.96
N PRO A 109 15.55 -36.03 -13.88
CA PRO A 109 16.02 -35.54 -12.57
C PRO A 109 17.47 -35.05 -12.60
N ASP A 110 18.28 -35.59 -13.51
CA ASP A 110 19.70 -35.28 -13.67
C ASP A 110 19.96 -34.18 -14.72
N ASP A 111 18.93 -33.44 -15.16
CA ASP A 111 19.13 -32.29 -16.04
C ASP A 111 19.25 -30.98 -15.21
N PRO A 112 20.45 -30.38 -15.11
CA PRO A 112 20.65 -29.17 -14.33
C PRO A 112 19.87 -27.97 -14.90
N LEU A 113 19.56 -27.93 -16.21
CA LEU A 113 18.78 -26.84 -16.81
C LEU A 113 17.34 -26.85 -16.30
N ILE A 114 16.72 -28.03 -16.19
CA ILE A 114 15.33 -28.18 -15.73
C ILE A 114 15.23 -27.82 -14.25
N GLN A 115 16.12 -28.35 -13.42
CA GLN A 115 16.17 -28.01 -11.99
C GLN A 115 16.40 -26.51 -11.76
N THR A 116 17.24 -25.88 -12.59
CA THR A 116 17.50 -24.43 -12.53
C THR A 116 16.30 -23.60 -13.00
N SER A 117 15.61 -24.03 -14.06
CA SER A 117 14.39 -23.37 -14.56
C SER A 117 13.24 -23.50 -13.55
N TYR A 118 13.14 -24.66 -12.89
CA TYR A 118 12.19 -24.88 -11.81
C TYR A 118 12.50 -23.97 -10.60
N ALA A 119 13.77 -23.86 -10.22
CA ALA A 119 14.21 -22.94 -9.17
C ALA A 119 13.91 -21.47 -9.49
N GLN A 120 14.10 -21.04 -10.75
CA GLN A 120 13.74 -19.70 -11.18
C GLN A 120 12.24 -19.42 -11.01
N ALA A 121 11.38 -20.35 -11.43
CA ALA A 121 9.94 -20.21 -11.23
C ALA A 121 9.58 -20.12 -9.74
N MET A 122 10.27 -20.87 -8.88
CA MET A 122 10.10 -20.77 -7.42
C MET A 122 10.58 -19.44 -6.85
N LEU A 123 11.69 -18.88 -7.36
CA LEU A 123 12.19 -17.56 -6.99
C LEU A 123 11.21 -16.45 -7.35
N ASP A 124 10.56 -16.54 -8.51
CA ASP A 124 9.59 -15.55 -8.97
C ASP A 124 8.34 -15.53 -8.06
N GLU A 125 7.99 -16.67 -7.47
CA GLU A 125 6.94 -16.79 -6.44
C GLU A 125 7.43 -16.51 -5.00
N GLY A 126 8.71 -16.21 -4.82
CA GLY A 126 9.30 -15.91 -3.51
C GLY A 126 9.52 -17.14 -2.61
N MET A 127 9.45 -18.35 -3.17
CA MET A 127 9.70 -19.61 -2.46
C MET A 127 11.22 -19.86 -2.31
N LEU A 128 11.90 -19.01 -1.55
CA LEU A 128 13.37 -18.93 -1.51
C LEU A 128 14.05 -20.24 -1.06
N ASP A 129 13.50 -20.95 -0.07
CA ASP A 129 14.10 -22.19 0.44
C ASP A 129 13.94 -23.36 -0.53
N PHE A 130 12.78 -23.48 -1.17
CA PHE A 130 12.55 -24.49 -2.20
C PHE A 130 13.42 -24.23 -3.43
N ALA A 131 13.54 -22.97 -3.86
CA ALA A 131 14.44 -22.57 -4.93
C ALA A 131 15.90 -22.91 -4.60
N ALA A 132 16.36 -22.61 -3.37
CA ALA A 132 17.70 -22.96 -2.92
C ALA A 132 17.96 -24.46 -3.04
N LYS A 133 16.97 -25.29 -2.66
CA LYS A 133 17.12 -26.75 -2.73
C LYS A 133 17.20 -27.27 -4.16
N ALA A 134 16.38 -26.74 -5.07
CA ALA A 134 16.43 -27.12 -6.48
C ALA A 134 17.77 -26.71 -7.12
N LEU A 135 18.33 -25.56 -6.75
CA LEU A 135 19.66 -25.12 -7.20
C LEU A 135 20.79 -25.96 -6.62
N GLU A 136 20.69 -26.41 -5.37
CA GLU A 136 21.63 -27.39 -4.80
C GLU A 136 21.63 -28.70 -5.60
N ASN A 137 20.46 -29.21 -5.98
CA ASN A 137 20.35 -30.42 -6.79
C ASN A 137 21.01 -30.21 -8.16
N ALA A 138 20.71 -29.08 -8.83
CA ALA A 138 21.34 -28.73 -10.11
C ALA A 138 22.87 -28.65 -10.01
N LEU A 139 23.39 -28.05 -8.94
CA LEU A 139 24.83 -27.90 -8.69
C LEU A 139 25.48 -29.19 -8.18
N THR A 140 24.73 -30.14 -7.64
CA THR A 140 25.24 -31.49 -7.33
C THR A 140 25.53 -32.25 -8.62
N VAL A 141 24.63 -32.14 -9.60
CA VAL A 141 24.81 -32.75 -10.93
C VAL A 141 25.90 -32.05 -11.72
N LYS A 142 25.88 -30.72 -11.76
CA LYS A 142 26.86 -29.88 -12.46
C LYS A 142 27.37 -28.76 -11.56
N PRO A 143 28.47 -28.98 -10.80
CA PRO A 143 29.01 -28.00 -9.86
C PRO A 143 29.38 -26.65 -10.47
N ASP A 144 29.86 -26.67 -11.71
CA ASP A 144 30.19 -25.46 -12.48
C ASP A 144 29.10 -25.16 -13.51
N TYR A 145 27.88 -24.93 -13.03
CA TYR A 145 26.77 -24.46 -13.86
C TYR A 145 26.49 -22.98 -13.60
N PRO A 146 26.94 -22.06 -14.49
CA PRO A 146 26.94 -20.62 -14.21
C PRO A 146 25.56 -20.04 -13.93
N LEU A 147 24.51 -20.52 -14.62
CA LEU A 147 23.14 -20.07 -14.41
C LEU A 147 22.64 -20.43 -13.01
N ALA A 148 22.85 -21.68 -12.56
CA ALA A 148 22.47 -22.10 -11.22
C ALA A 148 23.26 -21.37 -10.13
N GLN A 149 24.55 -21.10 -10.36
CA GLN A 149 25.36 -20.30 -9.44
C GLN A 149 24.82 -18.86 -9.32
N ALA A 150 24.47 -18.22 -10.44
CA ALA A 150 23.91 -16.87 -10.44
C ALA A 150 22.57 -16.81 -9.69
N LEU A 151 21.68 -17.78 -9.92
CA LEU A 151 20.39 -17.83 -9.21
C LEU A 151 20.55 -18.17 -7.73
N ARG A 152 21.53 -19.00 -7.35
CA ARG A 152 21.85 -19.25 -5.93
C ARG A 152 22.33 -17.99 -5.24
N ALA A 153 23.14 -17.18 -5.93
CA ALA A 153 23.53 -15.87 -5.43
C ALA A 153 22.33 -14.92 -5.30
N ASP A 154 21.38 -14.90 -6.25
CA ASP A 154 20.12 -14.14 -6.12
C ASP A 154 19.29 -14.58 -4.90
N VAL A 155 19.20 -15.89 -4.61
CA VAL A 155 18.59 -16.40 -3.37
C VAL A 155 19.25 -15.79 -2.14
N HIS A 156 20.58 -15.81 -2.06
CA HIS A 156 21.32 -15.22 -0.95
C HIS A 156 21.04 -13.70 -0.83
N VAL A 157 21.00 -12.97 -1.94
CA VAL A 157 20.62 -11.53 -1.93
C VAL A 157 19.22 -11.33 -1.35
N ARG A 158 18.22 -12.11 -1.79
CA ARG A 158 16.85 -12.00 -1.30
C ARG A 158 16.69 -12.39 0.16
N LYS A 159 17.58 -13.24 0.69
CA LYS A 159 17.69 -13.58 2.12
C LYS A 159 18.46 -12.55 2.94
N GLY A 160 19.11 -11.57 2.30
CA GLY A 160 19.99 -10.60 2.97
C GLY A 160 21.40 -11.14 3.27
N GLU A 161 21.74 -12.30 2.74
CA GLU A 161 23.01 -13.01 2.95
C GLU A 161 24.10 -12.51 1.97
N PHE A 162 24.35 -11.21 1.96
CA PHE A 162 25.20 -10.55 0.94
C PHE A 162 26.63 -11.09 0.90
N ALA A 163 27.19 -11.46 2.05
CA ALA A 163 28.54 -12.04 2.15
C ALA A 163 28.67 -13.38 1.42
N ALA A 164 27.57 -14.14 1.28
CA ALA A 164 27.55 -15.38 0.51
C ALA A 164 27.31 -15.13 -0.99
N ALA A 165 26.58 -14.06 -1.36
CA ALA A 165 26.24 -13.74 -2.73
C ALA A 165 27.42 -13.12 -3.53
N LEU A 166 28.11 -12.12 -2.94
CA LEU A 166 29.17 -11.36 -3.58
C LEU A 166 30.25 -12.20 -4.26
N PRO A 167 30.92 -13.17 -3.58
CA PRO A 167 32.00 -13.92 -4.19
C PRO A 167 31.55 -14.78 -5.39
N ILE A 168 30.26 -15.18 -5.41
CA ILE A 168 29.70 -15.93 -6.54
C ILE A 168 29.57 -15.01 -7.76
N PHE A 169 29.00 -13.81 -7.59
CA PHE A 169 28.87 -12.85 -8.69
C PHE A 169 30.22 -12.35 -9.20
N GLU A 170 31.18 -12.08 -8.31
CA GLU A 170 32.54 -11.69 -8.68
C GLU A 170 33.25 -12.78 -9.48
N SER A 171 33.12 -14.05 -9.06
CA SER A 171 33.67 -15.20 -9.77
C SER A 171 33.06 -15.39 -11.16
N LEU A 172 31.74 -15.25 -11.29
CA LEU A 172 31.05 -15.31 -12.59
C LEU A 172 31.54 -14.20 -13.52
N LEU A 173 31.65 -12.97 -13.01
CA LEU A 173 32.12 -11.82 -13.77
C LEU A 173 33.58 -11.99 -14.23
N ALA A 174 34.46 -12.48 -13.35
CA ALA A 174 35.86 -12.74 -13.67
C ALA A 174 36.06 -13.79 -14.76
N ARG A 175 35.15 -14.79 -14.83
CA ARG A 175 35.14 -15.83 -15.87
C ARG A 175 34.43 -15.39 -17.16
N GLY A 176 33.82 -14.21 -17.19
CA GLY A 176 33.04 -13.73 -18.31
C GLY A 176 31.72 -14.49 -18.51
N GLU A 177 31.20 -15.13 -17.46
CA GLU A 177 29.98 -15.94 -17.49
C GLU A 177 28.83 -15.19 -16.82
N GLN A 178 27.63 -15.29 -17.38
CA GLN A 178 26.43 -14.63 -16.81
C GLN A 178 26.67 -13.13 -16.48
N VAL A 179 27.50 -12.43 -17.26
CA VAL A 179 27.98 -11.06 -16.98
C VAL A 179 26.85 -10.11 -16.60
N SER A 180 25.77 -10.11 -17.37
CA SER A 180 24.58 -9.30 -17.10
C SER A 180 23.94 -9.63 -15.74
N ALA A 181 23.70 -10.91 -15.46
CA ALA A 181 23.07 -11.35 -14.22
C ALA A 181 23.97 -11.07 -13.01
N ALA A 182 25.29 -11.30 -13.14
CA ALA A 182 26.26 -10.99 -12.10
C ALA A 182 26.30 -9.49 -11.78
N ARG A 183 26.32 -8.62 -12.79
CA ARG A 183 26.29 -7.16 -12.59
C ARG A 183 24.98 -6.67 -11.98
N VAL A 184 23.84 -7.20 -12.44
CA VAL A 184 22.54 -6.90 -11.80
C VAL A 184 22.55 -7.33 -10.33
N GLY A 185 23.06 -8.53 -10.03
CA GLY A 185 23.19 -9.04 -8.66
C GLY A 185 24.08 -8.19 -7.77
N LEU A 186 25.26 -7.77 -8.26
CA LEU A 186 26.14 -6.82 -7.54
C LEU A 186 25.44 -5.48 -7.30
N GLY A 187 24.74 -4.96 -8.31
CA GLY A 187 23.95 -3.74 -8.18
C GLY A 187 22.81 -3.88 -7.16
N ASP A 188 22.21 -5.06 -7.04
CA ASP A 188 21.17 -5.34 -6.05
C ASP A 188 21.70 -5.41 -4.63
N VAL A 189 22.88 -6.02 -4.43
CA VAL A 189 23.58 -5.99 -3.14
C VAL A 189 23.88 -4.55 -2.73
N ALA A 190 24.50 -3.76 -3.63
CA ALA A 190 24.81 -2.36 -3.36
C ALA A 190 23.56 -1.53 -3.05
N ARG A 191 22.47 -1.73 -3.81
CA ARG A 191 21.18 -1.06 -3.59
C ARG A 191 20.55 -1.43 -2.25
N ALA A 192 20.64 -2.70 -1.83
CA ALA A 192 20.15 -3.17 -0.54
C ALA A 192 20.96 -2.60 0.64
N GLN A 193 22.23 -2.25 0.41
CA GLN A 193 23.11 -1.56 1.35
C GLN A 193 23.03 -0.02 1.26
N GLU A 194 22.06 0.52 0.50
CA GLU A 194 21.86 1.96 0.28
C GLU A 194 23.04 2.66 -0.46
N HIS A 195 23.96 1.90 -1.06
CA HIS A 195 25.03 2.41 -1.92
C HIS A 195 24.53 2.65 -3.35
N HIS A 196 23.66 3.66 -3.50
CA HIS A 196 22.93 3.91 -4.76
C HIS A 196 23.84 4.20 -5.97
N ASP A 197 24.95 4.92 -5.79
CA ASP A 197 25.86 5.27 -6.89
C ASP A 197 26.57 4.03 -7.47
N GLU A 198 27.03 3.14 -6.59
CA GLU A 198 27.63 1.86 -7.00
C GLU A 198 26.58 0.97 -7.70
N ALA A 199 25.36 0.91 -7.16
CA ALA A 199 24.28 0.17 -7.78
C ALA A 199 23.99 0.67 -9.20
N ILE A 200 23.90 1.99 -9.39
CA ILE A 200 23.69 2.62 -10.71
C ILE A 200 24.80 2.21 -11.67
N ALA A 201 26.07 2.29 -11.27
CA ALA A 201 27.20 1.91 -12.11
C ALA A 201 27.13 0.44 -12.57
N GLN A 202 26.78 -0.49 -11.66
CA GLN A 202 26.63 -1.90 -12.02
C GLN A 202 25.48 -2.15 -12.99
N TYR A 203 24.33 -1.49 -12.81
CA TYR A 203 23.21 -1.61 -13.75
C TYR A 203 23.53 -0.99 -15.12
N GLU A 204 24.29 0.10 -15.19
CA GLU A 204 24.75 0.68 -16.45
C GLU A 204 25.66 -0.25 -17.23
N GLU A 205 26.59 -0.90 -16.53
CA GLU A 205 27.45 -1.92 -17.13
C GLU A 205 26.62 -3.12 -17.63
N ALA A 206 25.60 -3.55 -16.88
CA ALA A 206 24.69 -4.61 -17.30
C ALA A 206 23.89 -4.23 -18.56
N LEU A 207 23.38 -3.00 -18.62
CA LEU A 207 22.66 -2.47 -19.78
C LEU A 207 23.57 -2.27 -21.00
N ARG A 208 24.85 -1.93 -20.79
CA ARG A 208 25.84 -1.88 -21.87
C ARG A 208 26.15 -3.26 -22.45
N ALA A 209 26.23 -4.28 -21.60
CA ALA A 209 26.38 -5.66 -22.05
C ALA A 209 25.12 -6.19 -22.76
N GLN A 210 23.93 -5.80 -22.28
CA GLN A 210 22.66 -6.24 -22.83
C GLN A 210 21.58 -5.14 -22.69
N PRO A 211 21.36 -4.34 -23.75
CA PRO A 211 20.43 -3.19 -23.70
C PRO A 211 18.97 -3.57 -23.39
N GLY A 212 18.52 -4.76 -23.78
CA GLY A 212 17.13 -5.23 -23.55
C GLY A 212 16.78 -5.66 -22.12
N LEU A 213 17.64 -5.40 -21.13
CA LEU A 213 17.40 -5.80 -19.73
C LEU A 213 16.49 -4.83 -18.97
N HIS A 214 15.18 -4.98 -19.15
CA HIS A 214 14.19 -4.11 -18.51
C HIS A 214 14.32 -4.05 -16.98
N HIS A 215 14.66 -5.16 -16.32
CA HIS A 215 14.82 -5.17 -14.87
C HIS A 215 16.03 -4.35 -14.41
N ALA A 216 17.13 -4.33 -15.17
CA ALA A 216 18.29 -3.49 -14.87
C ALA A 216 17.96 -2.01 -15.06
N ALA A 217 17.23 -1.65 -16.13
CA ALA A 217 16.76 -0.28 -16.36
C ALA A 217 15.84 0.22 -15.24
N ILE A 218 14.88 -0.61 -14.81
CA ILE A 218 13.95 -0.28 -13.72
C ILE A 218 14.70 -0.15 -12.38
N ARG A 219 15.60 -1.09 -12.05
CA ARG A 219 16.37 -1.03 -10.78
C ARG A 219 17.35 0.14 -10.75
N ARG A 220 17.96 0.50 -11.89
CA ARG A 220 18.74 1.74 -12.04
C ARG A 220 17.91 2.98 -11.77
N ALA A 221 16.71 3.06 -12.36
CA ALA A 221 15.80 4.18 -12.15
C ALA A 221 15.33 4.27 -10.68
N ASP A 222 15.06 3.16 -10.00
CA ASP A 222 14.77 3.14 -8.56
C ASP A 222 15.94 3.68 -7.72
N SER A 223 17.17 3.26 -8.01
CA SER A 223 18.36 3.80 -7.33
C SER A 223 18.56 5.29 -7.59
N LEU A 224 18.36 5.76 -8.83
CA LEU A 224 18.41 7.19 -9.17
C LEU A 224 17.35 8.00 -8.41
N ALA A 225 16.12 7.51 -8.34
CA ALA A 225 15.06 8.20 -7.61
C ALA A 225 15.37 8.30 -6.12
N ARG A 226 15.92 7.24 -5.50
CA ARG A 226 16.33 7.22 -4.09
C ARG A 226 17.53 8.12 -3.79
N SER A 227 18.44 8.31 -4.75
CA SER A 227 19.55 9.26 -4.63
C SER A 227 19.18 10.71 -4.96
N GLY A 228 17.88 11.01 -5.16
CA GLY A 228 17.38 12.37 -5.40
C GLY A 228 17.28 12.78 -6.88
N HIS A 229 17.62 11.88 -7.81
CA HIS A 229 17.65 12.12 -9.26
C HIS A 229 16.40 11.60 -9.98
N ALA A 230 15.22 11.81 -9.38
CA ALA A 230 13.96 11.26 -9.87
C ALA A 230 13.56 11.73 -11.29
N ALA A 231 13.92 12.95 -11.68
CA ALA A 231 13.66 13.45 -13.04
C ALA A 231 14.44 12.64 -14.08
N GLN A 232 15.73 12.42 -13.83
CA GLN A 232 16.59 11.61 -14.69
C GLN A 232 16.09 10.15 -14.77
N ALA A 233 15.69 9.56 -13.64
CA ALA A 233 15.12 8.21 -13.60
C ALA A 233 13.91 8.05 -14.55
N ILE A 234 13.04 9.06 -14.60
CA ILE A 234 11.86 9.07 -15.49
C ILE A 234 12.28 9.21 -16.95
N ASP A 235 13.20 10.13 -17.24
CA ASP A 235 13.65 10.37 -18.63
C ASP A 235 14.39 9.15 -19.19
N ASP A 236 15.21 8.48 -18.38
CA ASP A 236 15.89 7.24 -18.74
C ASP A 236 14.89 6.11 -19.01
N LEU A 237 13.85 5.96 -18.17
CA LEU A 237 12.79 4.96 -18.39
C LEU A 237 11.95 5.28 -19.64
N ARG A 238 11.72 6.57 -19.96
CA ARG A 238 11.04 6.96 -21.20
C ARG A 238 11.86 6.60 -22.43
N ALA A 239 13.15 6.92 -22.42
CA ALA A 239 14.06 6.56 -23.50
C ALA A 239 14.12 5.04 -23.67
N TYR A 240 14.16 4.31 -22.55
CA TYR A 240 14.12 2.84 -22.55
C TYR A 240 12.84 2.30 -23.17
N VAL A 241 11.67 2.80 -22.75
CA VAL A 241 10.36 2.39 -23.30
C VAL A 241 10.25 2.73 -24.80
N ALA A 242 10.79 3.87 -25.23
CA ALA A 242 10.79 4.25 -26.64
C ALA A 242 11.67 3.32 -27.50
N ALA A 243 12.79 2.84 -26.96
CA ALA A 243 13.66 1.87 -27.61
C ALA A 243 13.12 0.43 -27.55
N HIS A 244 12.30 0.11 -26.54
CA HIS A 244 11.75 -1.23 -26.28
C HIS A 244 10.22 -1.20 -26.09
N PRO A 245 9.46 -0.80 -27.12
CA PRO A 245 8.00 -0.63 -27.00
C PRO A 245 7.25 -1.95 -26.74
N GLU A 246 7.86 -3.10 -27.01
CA GLU A 246 7.35 -4.44 -26.72
C GLU A 246 7.45 -4.84 -25.23
N SER A 247 8.23 -4.11 -24.43
CA SER A 247 8.44 -4.48 -23.03
C SER A 247 7.31 -3.98 -22.12
N VAL A 248 6.35 -4.84 -21.80
CA VAL A 248 5.28 -4.55 -20.82
C VAL A 248 5.85 -4.19 -19.44
N LYS A 249 6.93 -4.85 -19.02
CA LYS A 249 7.58 -4.59 -17.74
C LYS A 249 8.20 -3.19 -17.68
N ALA A 250 8.76 -2.70 -18.79
CA ALA A 250 9.30 -1.34 -18.86
C ALA A 250 8.20 -0.28 -18.74
N HIS A 251 7.05 -0.47 -19.41
CA HIS A 251 5.88 0.41 -19.28
C HIS A 251 5.37 0.42 -17.84
N ILE A 252 5.28 -0.76 -17.20
CA ILE A 252 4.93 -0.89 -15.79
C ILE A 252 5.89 -0.10 -14.90
N GLY A 253 7.20 -0.26 -15.11
CA GLY A 253 8.24 0.44 -14.34
C GLY A 253 8.15 1.95 -14.49
N LEU A 254 7.96 2.46 -15.71
CA LEU A 254 7.78 3.90 -15.97
C LEU A 254 6.55 4.45 -15.27
N ALA A 255 5.39 3.80 -15.42
CA ALA A 255 4.16 4.26 -14.79
C ALA A 255 4.24 4.22 -13.26
N GLN A 256 4.91 3.22 -12.69
CA GLN A 256 5.16 3.15 -11.24
C GLN A 256 6.09 4.26 -10.76
N MET A 257 7.16 4.55 -11.49
CA MET A 257 8.09 5.65 -11.18
C MET A 257 7.38 7.02 -11.21
N LEU A 258 6.56 7.25 -12.23
CA LEU A 258 5.72 8.45 -12.34
C LEU A 258 4.74 8.55 -11.17
N ALA A 259 4.09 7.45 -10.78
CA ALA A 259 3.17 7.45 -9.65
C ALA A 259 3.87 7.69 -8.30
N GLN A 260 5.06 7.11 -8.08
CA GLN A 260 5.86 7.31 -6.86
C GLN A 260 6.34 8.75 -6.69
N THR A 261 6.52 9.46 -7.81
CA THR A 261 6.91 10.88 -7.85
C THR A 261 5.70 11.83 -7.93
N ASN A 262 4.48 11.32 -7.64
CA ASN A 262 3.20 12.04 -7.67
C ASN A 262 2.81 12.64 -9.03
N ARG A 263 3.41 12.16 -10.14
CA ARG A 263 3.05 12.54 -11.51
C ARG A 263 1.93 11.64 -12.05
N TYR A 264 0.78 11.69 -11.38
CA TYR A 264 -0.32 10.74 -11.62
C TYR A 264 -0.89 10.81 -13.03
N ASP A 265 -1.12 11.99 -13.60
CA ASP A 265 -1.71 12.11 -14.94
C ASP A 265 -0.83 11.47 -16.01
N GLU A 266 0.49 11.66 -15.92
CA GLU A 266 1.44 11.03 -16.82
C GLU A 266 1.52 9.52 -16.61
N ALA A 267 1.47 9.04 -15.35
CA ALA A 267 1.39 7.61 -15.06
C ALA A 267 0.14 6.98 -15.68
N LEU A 268 -1.01 7.65 -15.58
CA LEU A 268 -2.28 7.18 -16.14
C LEU A 268 -2.28 7.17 -17.68
N ALA A 269 -1.59 8.13 -18.31
CA ALA A 269 -1.38 8.10 -19.76
C ALA A 269 -0.56 6.88 -20.19
N VAL A 270 0.52 6.56 -19.46
CA VAL A 270 1.33 5.34 -19.72
C VAL A 270 0.49 4.08 -19.51
N TRP A 271 -0.34 4.02 -18.46
CA TRP A 271 -1.24 2.89 -18.25
C TRP A 271 -2.27 2.70 -19.35
N THR A 272 -2.86 3.79 -19.82
CA THR A 272 -3.82 3.76 -20.93
C THR A 272 -3.17 3.22 -22.20
N ALA A 273 -1.95 3.68 -22.51
CA ALA A 273 -1.19 3.18 -23.66
C ALA A 273 -0.81 1.69 -23.51
N ALA A 274 -0.39 1.28 -22.31
CA ALA A 274 -0.05 -0.11 -22.02
C ALA A 274 -1.27 -1.03 -22.17
N GLU A 275 -2.44 -0.62 -21.68
CA GLU A 275 -3.68 -1.41 -21.79
C GLU A 275 -4.17 -1.51 -23.24
N ALA A 276 -4.02 -0.46 -24.04
CA ALA A 276 -4.33 -0.52 -25.48
C ALA A 276 -3.43 -1.52 -26.23
N ARG A 277 -2.18 -1.69 -25.78
CA ARG A 277 -1.22 -2.62 -26.38
C ARG A 277 -1.36 -4.05 -25.85
N TRP A 278 -1.72 -4.21 -24.59
CA TRP A 278 -1.90 -5.50 -23.92
C TRP A 278 -3.29 -5.59 -23.28
N PRO A 279 -4.37 -5.66 -24.10
CA PRO A 279 -5.75 -5.60 -23.61
C PRO A 279 -6.13 -6.80 -22.74
N ASP A 280 -5.43 -7.92 -22.84
CA ASP A 280 -5.69 -9.13 -22.05
C ASP A 280 -4.82 -9.23 -20.78
N ASP A 281 -3.87 -8.31 -20.58
CA ASP A 281 -3.00 -8.33 -19.40
C ASP A 281 -3.73 -7.81 -18.15
N VAL A 282 -4.18 -8.75 -17.32
CA VAL A 282 -4.87 -8.49 -16.05
C VAL A 282 -3.99 -7.72 -15.07
N ASN A 283 -2.67 -7.90 -15.12
CA ASN A 283 -1.74 -7.21 -14.24
C ASN A 283 -1.60 -5.72 -14.60
N VAL A 284 -1.59 -5.37 -15.89
CA VAL A 284 -1.65 -3.98 -16.38
C VAL A 284 -2.93 -3.31 -15.88
N LYS A 285 -4.09 -3.92 -16.11
CA LYS A 285 -5.39 -3.40 -15.64
C LYS A 285 -5.43 -3.21 -14.12
N ALA A 286 -4.90 -4.18 -13.37
CA ALA A 286 -4.82 -4.10 -11.92
C ALA A 286 -3.95 -2.92 -11.45
N GLN A 287 -2.75 -2.75 -12.02
CA GLN A 287 -1.88 -1.64 -11.65
C GLN A 287 -2.47 -0.28 -12.05
N HIS A 288 -3.14 -0.21 -13.19
CA HIS A 288 -3.88 0.97 -13.63
C HIS A 288 -4.95 1.37 -12.60
N ALA A 289 -5.81 0.43 -12.17
CA ALA A 289 -6.82 0.65 -11.14
C ALA A 289 -6.22 1.17 -9.81
N LEU A 290 -5.08 0.59 -9.39
CA LEU A 290 -4.40 1.01 -8.18
C LEU A 290 -3.77 2.41 -8.30
N THR A 291 -3.28 2.79 -9.48
CA THR A 291 -2.79 4.16 -9.72
C THR A 291 -3.94 5.17 -9.75
N LEU A 292 -5.08 4.83 -10.36
CA LEU A 292 -6.30 5.66 -10.30
C LEU A 292 -6.75 5.90 -8.85
N ASP A 293 -6.73 4.86 -7.99
CA ASP A 293 -7.08 4.99 -6.57
C ASP A 293 -6.09 5.87 -5.79
N ARG A 294 -4.79 5.82 -6.12
CA ARG A 294 -3.77 6.71 -5.52
C ARG A 294 -3.91 8.15 -6.01
N ALA A 295 -4.30 8.35 -7.27
CA ALA A 295 -4.60 9.64 -7.87
C ALA A 295 -5.91 10.28 -7.37
N GLY A 296 -6.72 9.55 -6.60
CA GLY A 296 -8.01 10.02 -6.09
C GLY A 296 -9.16 9.95 -7.11
N ARG A 297 -8.91 9.41 -8.32
CA ARG A 297 -9.91 9.18 -9.39
C ARG A 297 -10.76 7.96 -9.06
N THR A 298 -11.59 8.10 -8.03
CA THR A 298 -12.27 6.98 -7.35
C THR A 298 -13.17 6.19 -8.28
N ASP A 299 -14.06 6.84 -9.03
CA ASP A 299 -15.04 6.15 -9.88
C ASP A 299 -14.35 5.36 -11.00
N GLU A 300 -13.32 5.95 -11.60
CA GLU A 300 -12.50 5.30 -12.63
C GLU A 300 -11.71 4.13 -12.05
N ALA A 301 -11.16 4.27 -10.84
CA ALA A 301 -10.46 3.18 -10.16
C ALA A 301 -11.37 1.98 -9.92
N LEU A 302 -12.64 2.22 -9.57
CA LEU A 302 -13.64 1.17 -9.35
C LEU A 302 -14.03 0.47 -10.64
N ALA A 303 -14.27 1.24 -11.71
CA ALA A 303 -14.54 0.68 -13.04
C ALA A 303 -13.36 -0.17 -13.54
N GLN A 304 -12.14 0.37 -13.42
CA GLN A 304 -10.93 -0.34 -13.85
C GLN A 304 -10.65 -1.59 -13.02
N ALA A 305 -11.00 -1.59 -11.73
CA ALA A 305 -10.86 -2.77 -10.87
C ALA A 305 -11.79 -3.92 -11.31
N GLU A 306 -12.96 -3.65 -11.88
CA GLU A 306 -13.82 -4.70 -12.44
C GLU A 306 -13.21 -5.35 -13.69
N LEU A 307 -12.53 -4.57 -14.54
CA LEU A 307 -11.78 -5.12 -15.68
C LEU A 307 -10.60 -6.01 -15.25
N ALA A 308 -10.10 -5.81 -14.03
CA ALA A 308 -9.04 -6.58 -13.40
C ALA A 308 -9.57 -7.71 -12.49
N ALA A 309 -10.82 -8.16 -12.64
CA ALA A 309 -11.47 -9.13 -11.76
C ALA A 309 -10.72 -10.45 -11.54
N ALA A 310 -9.96 -10.91 -12.54
CA ALA A 310 -9.14 -12.12 -12.47
C ALA A 310 -7.81 -11.93 -11.72
N SER A 311 -7.50 -10.71 -11.26
CA SER A 311 -6.25 -10.44 -10.57
C SER A 311 -6.20 -11.15 -9.21
N PRO A 312 -5.11 -11.86 -8.87
CA PRO A 312 -4.97 -12.50 -7.57
C PRO A 312 -4.64 -11.49 -6.44
N ARG A 313 -4.53 -10.19 -6.76
CA ARG A 313 -4.14 -9.16 -5.78
C ARG A 313 -5.30 -8.81 -4.84
N PRO A 314 -5.12 -8.93 -3.50
CA PRO A 314 -6.11 -8.51 -2.53
C PRO A 314 -6.59 -7.06 -2.72
N ALA A 315 -5.69 -6.17 -3.14
CA ALA A 315 -6.00 -4.77 -3.34
C ALA A 315 -7.10 -4.55 -4.41
N ILE A 316 -7.15 -5.40 -5.44
CA ILE A 316 -8.20 -5.33 -6.47
C ILE A 316 -9.53 -5.85 -5.91
N ALA A 317 -9.51 -6.97 -5.18
CA ALA A 317 -10.72 -7.47 -4.51
C ALA A 317 -11.29 -6.43 -3.53
N LEU A 318 -10.43 -5.73 -2.78
CA LEU A 318 -10.83 -4.62 -1.91
C LEU A 318 -11.43 -3.44 -2.70
N LEU A 319 -10.82 -3.03 -3.82
CA LEU A 319 -11.40 -1.97 -4.67
C LEU A 319 -12.78 -2.36 -5.20
N ARG A 320 -12.93 -3.59 -5.71
CA ARG A 320 -14.21 -4.11 -6.20
C ARG A 320 -15.25 -4.19 -5.08
N ALA A 321 -14.90 -4.68 -3.90
CA ALA A 321 -15.81 -4.70 -2.76
C ALA A 321 -16.24 -3.29 -2.34
N ARG A 322 -15.35 -2.29 -2.45
CA ARG A 322 -15.67 -0.88 -2.18
C ARG A 322 -16.67 -0.36 -3.21
N GLY A 323 -16.48 -0.70 -4.48
CA GLY A 323 -17.42 -0.37 -5.56
C GLY A 323 -18.81 -0.96 -5.30
N ALA A 324 -18.88 -2.22 -4.89
CA ALA A 324 -20.14 -2.88 -4.54
C ALA A 324 -20.86 -2.17 -3.37
N LEU A 325 -20.14 -1.80 -2.31
CA LEU A 325 -20.72 -1.04 -1.18
C LEU A 325 -21.26 0.34 -1.60
N LEU A 326 -20.55 1.05 -2.48
CA LEU A 326 -20.98 2.35 -2.97
C LEU A 326 -22.16 2.25 -3.95
N ALA A 327 -22.25 1.14 -4.69
CA ALA A 327 -23.37 0.84 -5.57
C ALA A 327 -24.61 0.29 -4.83
N GLY A 328 -24.53 0.08 -3.52
CA GLY A 328 -25.64 -0.45 -2.72
C GLY A 328 -25.81 -1.98 -2.81
N ASP A 329 -24.75 -2.72 -3.17
CA ASP A 329 -24.72 -4.18 -3.21
C ASP A 329 -23.78 -4.74 -2.12
N PRO A 330 -24.21 -4.74 -0.84
CA PRO A 330 -23.40 -5.23 0.26
C PRO A 330 -23.17 -6.75 0.20
N ALA A 331 -24.10 -7.52 -0.40
CA ALA A 331 -23.96 -8.97 -0.55
C ALA A 331 -22.77 -9.32 -1.47
N ALA A 332 -22.64 -8.65 -2.62
CA ALA A 332 -21.47 -8.82 -3.48
C ALA A 332 -20.18 -8.37 -2.78
N ALA A 333 -20.24 -7.32 -1.96
CA ALA A 333 -19.07 -6.90 -1.17
C ALA A 333 -18.61 -8.01 -0.20
N VAL A 334 -19.52 -8.60 0.57
CA VAL A 334 -19.21 -9.74 1.48
C VAL A 334 -18.57 -10.89 0.70
N GLN A 335 -19.19 -11.31 -0.40
CA GLN A 335 -18.68 -12.42 -1.21
C GLN A 335 -17.26 -12.15 -1.73
N ARG A 336 -16.98 -10.93 -2.19
CA ARG A 336 -15.66 -10.52 -2.70
C ARG A 336 -14.61 -10.50 -1.59
N LEU A 337 -14.98 -10.01 -0.40
CA LEU A 337 -14.07 -9.88 0.75
C LEU A 337 -13.75 -11.24 1.39
N GLN A 338 -14.72 -12.15 1.47
CA GLN A 338 -14.53 -13.49 2.05
C GLN A 338 -13.67 -14.40 1.16
N ARG A 339 -13.65 -14.19 -0.15
CA ARG A 339 -12.78 -14.94 -1.08
C ARG A 339 -11.30 -14.57 -1.02
N ILE A 340 -10.94 -13.48 -0.33
CA ILE A 340 -9.54 -13.10 -0.17
C ILE A 340 -8.87 -14.08 0.78
N ASP A 341 -7.81 -14.74 0.33
CA ASP A 341 -7.00 -15.62 1.17
C ASP A 341 -6.28 -14.81 2.25
N GLU A 342 -6.52 -15.14 3.52
CA GLU A 342 -5.98 -14.43 4.66
C GLU A 342 -4.47 -14.53 4.77
N ARG A 343 -3.87 -15.59 4.21
CA ARG A 343 -2.40 -15.74 4.12
C ARG A 343 -1.76 -14.66 3.28
N GLN A 344 -2.51 -14.06 2.35
CA GLN A 344 -2.02 -12.93 1.56
C GLN A 344 -1.79 -11.66 2.41
N PHE A 345 -2.26 -11.66 3.66
CA PHE A 345 -2.01 -10.60 4.64
C PHE A 345 -0.94 -10.98 5.69
N GLU A 346 -0.47 -12.24 5.74
CA GLU A 346 0.62 -12.66 6.63
C GLU A 346 1.93 -11.93 6.24
N GLY A 347 2.64 -11.38 7.23
CA GLY A 347 3.88 -10.60 7.02
C GLY A 347 3.72 -9.22 6.34
N LYS A 348 2.53 -8.87 5.82
CA LYS A 348 2.22 -7.61 5.12
C LYS A 348 1.51 -6.59 6.05
N PRO A 349 1.28 -5.34 5.63
CA PRO A 349 0.73 -4.32 6.51
C PRO A 349 -0.65 -4.73 7.01
N ARG A 350 -0.79 -4.90 8.34
CA ARG A 350 -2.06 -5.06 9.09
C ARG A 350 -3.19 -4.13 8.60
N ILE A 351 -2.83 -3.03 7.94
CA ILE A 351 -3.69 -2.05 7.29
C ILE A 351 -4.67 -2.68 6.27
N MET A 352 -4.24 -3.61 5.41
CA MET A 352 -5.14 -4.18 4.39
C MET A 352 -6.14 -5.16 4.98
N ALA A 353 -5.69 -6.04 5.88
CA ALA A 353 -6.57 -6.93 6.64
C ALA A 353 -7.58 -6.11 7.46
N ARG A 354 -7.13 -5.04 8.12
CA ARG A 354 -8.03 -4.11 8.82
C ARG A 354 -9.04 -3.45 7.89
N ARG A 355 -8.61 -3.03 6.69
CA ARG A 355 -9.51 -2.45 5.68
C ARG A 355 -10.57 -3.47 5.24
N ARG A 356 -10.19 -4.73 5.02
CA ARG A 356 -11.12 -5.84 4.73
C ARG A 356 -12.17 -5.95 5.84
N GLN A 357 -11.74 -6.04 7.10
CA GLN A 357 -12.65 -6.22 8.23
C GLN A 357 -13.61 -5.04 8.42
N ARG A 358 -13.11 -3.80 8.29
CA ARG A 358 -13.98 -2.62 8.32
C ARG A 358 -15.01 -2.63 7.18
N MET A 359 -14.63 -3.08 5.99
CA MET A 359 -15.56 -3.19 4.86
C MET A 359 -16.57 -4.32 5.03
N LEU A 360 -16.18 -5.45 5.63
CA LEU A 360 -17.10 -6.51 6.02
C LEU A 360 -18.13 -5.99 7.03
N GLY A 361 -17.69 -5.29 8.07
CA GLY A 361 -18.60 -4.69 9.04
C GLY A 361 -19.59 -3.71 8.41
N MET A 362 -19.13 -2.85 7.50
CA MET A 362 -20.02 -1.94 6.74
C MET A 362 -20.96 -2.67 5.76
N ALA A 363 -20.61 -3.88 5.33
CA ALA A 363 -21.45 -4.69 4.46
C ALA A 363 -22.53 -5.41 5.28
N PHE A 364 -22.15 -6.03 6.39
CA PHE A 364 -23.06 -6.68 7.33
C PHE A 364 -24.05 -5.68 7.94
N ASP A 365 -23.60 -4.48 8.30
CA ASP A 365 -24.46 -3.38 8.73
C ASP A 365 -25.56 -3.05 7.70
N ARG A 366 -25.20 -2.94 6.41
CA ARG A 366 -26.18 -2.70 5.33
C ARG A 366 -27.07 -3.91 5.03
N LEU A 367 -26.68 -5.10 5.45
CA LEU A 367 -27.48 -6.33 5.36
C LEU A 367 -28.34 -6.55 6.61
N GLU A 368 -28.31 -5.62 7.56
CA GLU A 368 -28.99 -5.74 8.86
C GLU A 368 -28.50 -6.93 9.70
N GLN A 369 -27.27 -7.38 9.44
CA GLN A 369 -26.57 -8.45 10.16
C GLN A 369 -25.70 -7.82 11.26
N TRP A 370 -26.36 -7.29 12.28
CA TRP A 370 -25.76 -6.42 13.29
C TRP A 370 -24.67 -7.12 14.13
N ALA A 371 -24.84 -8.41 14.44
CA ALA A 371 -23.88 -9.17 15.23
C ALA A 371 -22.56 -9.38 14.45
N GLU A 372 -22.68 -9.81 13.20
CA GLU A 372 -21.56 -9.98 12.29
C GLU A 372 -20.86 -8.63 11.98
N ALA A 373 -21.63 -7.54 11.95
CA ALA A 373 -21.08 -6.20 11.82
C ALA A 373 -20.19 -5.84 13.02
N VAL A 374 -20.68 -6.06 14.26
CA VAL A 374 -19.91 -5.85 15.49
C VAL A 374 -18.64 -6.70 15.49
N ASP A 375 -18.74 -7.98 15.15
CA ASP A 375 -17.58 -8.89 15.11
C ASP A 375 -16.50 -8.41 14.12
N ALA A 376 -16.91 -8.07 12.89
CA ALA A 376 -15.99 -7.57 11.88
C ALA A 376 -15.37 -6.21 12.27
N PHE A 377 -16.13 -5.32 12.91
CA PHE A 377 -15.58 -4.07 13.44
C PHE A 377 -14.58 -4.33 14.58
N MET A 378 -14.88 -5.25 15.50
CA MET A 378 -13.96 -5.62 16.58
C MET A 378 -12.67 -6.26 16.05
N ASP A 379 -12.74 -7.11 15.03
CA ASP A 379 -11.55 -7.63 14.36
C ASP A 379 -10.71 -6.51 13.76
N ALA A 380 -11.33 -5.48 13.18
CA ALA A 380 -10.61 -4.30 12.70
C ALA A 380 -9.96 -3.49 13.83
N GLN A 381 -10.56 -3.44 15.03
CA GLN A 381 -10.00 -2.77 16.21
C GLN A 381 -8.78 -3.52 16.77
N ARG A 382 -8.85 -4.86 16.87
CA ARG A 382 -7.76 -5.73 17.35
C ARG A 382 -6.48 -5.61 16.52
N MET A 383 -6.58 -5.17 15.27
CA MET A 383 -5.44 -4.95 14.38
C MET A 383 -4.74 -3.60 14.57
N LEU A 384 -5.31 -2.67 15.36
CA LEU A 384 -4.69 -1.39 15.68
C LEU A 384 -3.61 -1.54 16.77
N PRO A 385 -2.47 -0.82 16.67
CA PRO A 385 -1.37 -0.95 17.62
C PRO A 385 -1.58 -0.18 18.93
N GLY A 386 -2.41 0.88 18.94
CA GLY A 386 -2.51 1.81 20.08
C GLY A 386 -3.39 1.28 21.21
N ARG A 387 -3.00 1.53 22.47
CA ARG A 387 -3.82 1.28 23.67
C ARG A 387 -4.46 2.57 24.14
N LEU A 388 -5.66 2.49 24.72
CA LEU A 388 -6.31 3.67 25.30
C LEU A 388 -5.38 4.43 26.26
N PRO A 389 -5.33 5.77 26.16
CA PRO A 389 -4.56 6.56 27.10
C PRO A 389 -5.19 6.51 28.48
N ASP A 390 -4.36 6.47 29.51
CA ASP A 390 -4.81 6.52 30.89
C ASP A 390 -5.28 7.94 31.25
N LEU A 391 -6.46 8.04 31.87
CA LEU A 391 -7.06 9.29 32.31
C LEU A 391 -7.30 9.20 33.82
N PRO A 392 -6.82 10.17 34.62
CA PRO A 392 -7.05 10.14 36.05
C PRO A 392 -8.53 10.41 36.35
N LEU A 393 -9.05 9.85 37.44
CA LEU A 393 -10.34 10.28 37.94
C LEU A 393 -10.26 11.75 38.40
N LEU A 394 -11.29 12.51 38.07
CA LEU A 394 -11.43 13.88 38.54
C LEU A 394 -12.25 13.89 39.83
N ASP A 395 -11.59 14.09 40.96
CA ASP A 395 -12.24 14.35 42.24
C ASP A 395 -12.43 15.86 42.47
N GLY A 396 -13.14 16.21 43.55
CA GLY A 396 -13.44 17.60 43.90
C GLY A 396 -12.19 18.43 44.16
N ASP A 397 -11.22 17.87 44.88
CA ASP A 397 -9.98 18.54 45.27
C ASP A 397 -9.13 18.89 44.04
N LEU A 398 -8.97 17.94 43.12
CA LEU A 398 -8.25 18.18 41.86
C LEU A 398 -8.96 19.25 41.02
N CYS A 399 -10.29 19.19 40.90
CA CYS A 399 -11.04 20.20 40.13
C CYS A 399 -10.89 21.60 40.73
N GLU A 400 -10.93 21.73 42.06
CA GLU A 400 -10.70 23.01 42.74
C GLU A 400 -9.27 23.52 42.51
N ALA A 401 -8.26 22.65 42.63
CA ALA A 401 -6.87 23.00 42.37
C ALA A 401 -6.67 23.53 40.94
N LEU A 402 -7.29 22.90 39.94
CA LEU A 402 -7.23 23.35 38.55
C LEU A 402 -7.89 24.70 38.32
N ARG A 403 -9.00 24.99 39.02
CA ARG A 403 -9.67 26.31 38.96
C ARG A 403 -8.80 27.40 39.56
N LEU A 404 -8.19 27.15 40.70
CA LEU A 404 -7.25 28.08 41.34
C LEU A 404 -6.07 28.39 40.42
N GLN A 405 -5.42 27.36 39.86
CA GLN A 405 -4.32 27.52 38.91
C GLN A 405 -4.74 28.30 37.64
N SER A 406 -5.98 28.09 37.18
CA SER A 406 -6.54 28.79 36.01
C SER A 406 -6.87 30.27 36.28
N GLY A 407 -6.86 30.71 37.54
CA GLY A 407 -7.01 32.12 37.95
C GLY A 407 -5.71 32.90 37.98
N GLU A 408 -4.56 32.23 37.87
CA GLU A 408 -3.25 32.87 37.90
C GLU A 408 -2.97 33.73 36.66
N ALA A 409 -2.11 34.74 36.81
CA ALA A 409 -1.74 35.63 35.72
C ALA A 409 -1.11 34.86 34.54
N GLY A 410 -1.49 35.28 33.33
CA GLY A 410 -0.93 34.77 32.09
C GLY A 410 0.51 35.23 31.86
N LEU A 411 1.20 34.55 30.95
CA LEU A 411 2.56 34.87 30.53
C LEU A 411 2.55 36.20 29.76
N ALA A 412 3.27 37.21 30.26
CA ALA A 412 3.33 38.53 29.63
C ALA A 412 3.89 38.51 28.20
N GLU A 413 4.68 37.49 27.86
CA GLU A 413 5.34 37.32 26.55
C GLU A 413 4.45 36.62 25.50
N ALA A 414 3.20 36.30 25.81
CA ALA A 414 2.28 35.71 24.85
C ALA A 414 2.08 36.65 23.64
N ARG A 415 2.23 36.12 22.41
CA ARG A 415 2.11 36.89 21.16
C ARG A 415 1.11 36.24 20.21
N GLY A 416 0.52 37.07 19.35
CA GLY A 416 -0.43 36.66 18.32
C GLY A 416 -1.87 36.56 18.84
N PRO A 417 -2.85 36.32 17.95
CA PRO A 417 -4.24 36.11 18.35
C PRO A 417 -4.39 34.80 19.13
N ALA A 418 -5.28 34.81 20.11
CA ALA A 418 -5.56 33.62 20.90
C ALA A 418 -6.16 32.49 20.03
N PRO A 419 -5.64 31.26 20.13
CA PRO A 419 -6.11 30.16 19.31
C PRO A 419 -7.48 29.65 19.76
N VAL A 420 -8.15 28.97 18.83
CA VAL A 420 -9.30 28.12 19.13
C VAL A 420 -8.81 26.67 19.12
N PHE A 421 -8.97 25.98 20.24
CA PHE A 421 -8.63 24.58 20.34
C PHE A 421 -9.84 23.72 20.00
N LEU A 422 -9.68 22.85 19.00
CA LEU A 422 -10.67 21.88 18.58
C LEU A 422 -10.41 20.54 19.27
N CYS A 423 -11.45 19.96 19.86
CA CYS A 423 -11.41 18.62 20.42
C CYS A 423 -12.76 17.91 20.24
N GLY A 424 -12.74 16.58 20.33
CA GLY A 424 -13.94 15.75 20.32
C GLY A 424 -13.57 14.32 20.68
N LEU A 425 -14.46 13.64 21.39
CA LEU A 425 -14.28 12.22 21.72
C LEU A 425 -14.29 11.36 20.44
N PRO A 426 -13.82 10.10 20.50
CA PRO A 426 -13.96 9.17 19.37
C PRO A 426 -15.38 9.15 18.81
N GLY A 427 -15.51 9.08 17.48
CA GLY A 427 -16.81 9.11 16.79
C GLY A 427 -17.55 10.46 16.77
N SER A 428 -17.01 11.51 17.41
CA SER A 428 -17.65 12.85 17.46
C SER A 428 -17.77 13.55 16.10
N GLY A 429 -17.02 13.14 15.08
CA GLY A 429 -16.95 13.87 13.80
C GLY A 429 -16.10 15.15 13.84
N ALA A 430 -15.20 15.32 14.81
CA ALA A 430 -14.37 16.52 14.94
C ALA A 430 -13.57 16.87 13.67
N GLY A 431 -13.10 15.87 12.92
CA GLY A 431 -12.46 16.06 11.62
C GLY A 431 -13.36 16.74 10.58
N GLN A 432 -14.68 16.55 10.67
CA GLN A 432 -15.64 17.17 9.77
C GLN A 432 -15.82 18.67 10.07
N VAL A 433 -15.83 19.04 11.36
CA VAL A 433 -15.82 20.44 11.79
C VAL A 433 -14.48 21.10 11.46
N ALA A 434 -13.35 20.39 11.59
CA ALA A 434 -12.05 20.91 11.15
C ALA A 434 -12.03 21.26 9.65
N ALA A 435 -12.63 20.41 8.81
CA ALA A 435 -12.78 20.67 7.38
C ALA A 435 -13.63 21.93 7.10
N LEU A 436 -14.72 22.11 7.86
CA LEU A 436 -15.54 23.33 7.81
C LEU A 436 -14.74 24.58 8.20
N LEU A 437 -13.94 24.52 9.26
CA LEU A 437 -13.10 25.64 9.67
C LEU A 437 -11.99 25.93 8.65
N ALA A 438 -11.49 24.90 7.96
CA ALA A 438 -10.44 25.04 6.96
C ALA A 438 -10.93 25.70 5.65
N ASP A 439 -12.25 25.75 5.42
CA ASP A 439 -12.85 26.51 4.34
C ASP A 439 -12.94 28.03 4.63
N GLN A 440 -12.65 28.48 5.86
CA GLN A 440 -12.77 29.88 6.25
C GLN A 440 -11.52 30.71 5.91
N THR A 441 -11.70 31.89 5.33
CA THR A 441 -10.61 32.81 5.01
C THR A 441 -10.02 33.45 6.27
N GLY A 442 -8.70 33.63 6.31
CA GLY A 442 -8.00 34.28 7.44
C GLY A 442 -7.77 33.38 8.66
N TRP A 443 -8.09 32.09 8.54
CA TRP A 443 -7.82 31.07 9.55
C TRP A 443 -6.79 30.08 9.04
N PHE A 444 -5.87 29.71 9.93
CA PHE A 444 -4.99 28.57 9.75
C PHE A 444 -5.52 27.40 10.59
N VAL A 445 -6.07 26.38 9.94
CA VAL A 445 -6.45 25.13 10.60
C VAL A 445 -5.31 24.14 10.48
N ARG A 446 -4.74 23.75 11.61
CA ARG A 446 -3.63 22.81 11.62
C ARG A 446 -4.13 21.43 11.22
N ARG A 447 -3.71 20.93 10.05
CA ARG A 447 -4.25 19.69 9.45
C ARG A 447 -3.69 18.40 10.06
N GLU A 448 -2.47 18.39 10.60
CA GLU A 448 -1.86 17.19 11.20
C GLU A 448 -0.95 17.53 12.39
N ARG A 449 -1.06 16.73 13.47
CA ARG A 449 -0.12 16.74 14.61
C ARG A 449 0.40 15.33 14.98
N PHE A 450 -0.13 14.27 14.35
CA PHE A 450 0.09 12.86 14.71
C PHE A 450 1.31 12.19 14.04
N GLY A 451 2.23 12.96 13.45
CA GLY A 451 3.45 12.46 12.82
C GLY A 451 4.76 13.09 13.33
N VAL A 452 4.67 14.04 14.28
CA VAL A 452 5.83 14.75 14.85
C VAL A 452 5.89 14.42 16.34
N ALA A 453 7.08 14.22 16.90
CA ALA A 453 7.28 13.93 18.32
C ALA A 453 6.35 14.78 19.21
N PRO A 454 5.55 14.17 20.10
CA PRO A 454 4.53 14.88 20.85
C PRO A 454 5.17 15.97 21.73
N ASP A 455 4.81 17.23 21.50
CA ASP A 455 5.04 18.29 22.48
C ASP A 455 4.06 18.14 23.65
N PHE A 456 4.31 18.81 24.77
CA PHE A 456 3.52 18.62 26.00
C PHE A 456 2.02 18.99 25.87
N ILE A 457 1.63 19.86 24.92
CA ILE A 457 0.21 20.16 24.64
C ILE A 457 -0.48 18.92 24.07
N ASN A 458 0.29 17.99 23.51
CA ASN A 458 -0.16 16.72 22.94
C ASN A 458 0.44 15.50 23.63
N ALA A 459 1.27 15.66 24.65
CA ALA A 459 1.89 14.54 25.31
C ALA A 459 0.83 13.92 26.22
N PRO A 460 0.47 12.64 26.03
CA PRO A 460 -0.40 11.98 26.98
C PRO A 460 0.28 12.00 28.36
N PHE A 461 -0.48 12.44 29.36
CA PHE A 461 -0.11 12.38 30.78
C PHE A 461 1.32 12.87 31.08
N ASP A 462 1.50 14.19 31.19
CA ASP A 462 2.67 14.77 31.83
C ASP A 462 2.37 14.96 33.32
N PRO A 463 2.99 14.19 34.25
CA PRO A 463 2.73 14.31 35.69
C PRO A 463 2.93 15.73 36.22
N ARG A 464 3.73 16.54 35.54
CA ARG A 464 3.96 17.96 35.89
C ARG A 464 2.69 18.80 35.76
N LEU A 465 1.71 18.40 34.95
CA LEU A 465 0.44 19.12 34.79
C LEU A 465 -0.47 19.01 36.02
N ALA A 466 -0.19 18.08 36.94
CA ALA A 466 -0.91 18.01 38.21
C ALA A 466 -0.48 19.10 39.20
N GLN A 467 0.62 19.81 38.93
CA GLN A 467 1.17 20.84 39.80
C GLN A 467 1.27 22.19 39.07
N PRO A 468 1.20 23.32 39.79
CA PRO A 468 1.42 24.63 39.20
C PRO A 468 2.79 24.71 38.50
N LEU A 469 2.80 25.14 37.24
CA LEU A 469 4.03 25.33 36.49
C LEU A 469 4.66 26.69 36.79
N ASP A 470 5.99 26.68 36.94
CA ASP A 470 6.80 27.88 37.10
C ASP A 470 6.91 28.68 35.80
N HIS A 471 7.39 29.93 35.90
CA HIS A 471 7.50 30.82 34.74
C HIS A 471 8.41 30.25 33.64
N SER A 472 9.51 29.58 34.03
CA SER A 472 10.48 29.03 33.08
C SER A 472 9.87 27.89 32.24
N SER A 473 9.09 27.01 32.88
CA SER A 473 8.35 25.95 32.21
C SER A 473 7.35 26.55 31.23
N LEU A 474 6.50 27.47 31.68
CA LEU A 474 5.50 28.13 30.83
C LEU A 474 6.13 28.83 29.60
N ALA A 475 7.30 29.45 29.75
CA ALA A 475 8.00 30.07 28.62
C ALA A 475 8.50 29.02 27.60
N VAL A 476 8.98 27.85 28.06
CA VAL A 476 9.32 26.73 27.17
C VAL A 476 8.08 26.22 26.44
N LEU A 477 6.95 26.15 27.13
CA LEU A 477 5.67 25.74 26.55
C LEU A 477 5.22 26.68 25.42
N ALA A 478 5.28 28.00 25.66
CA ALA A 478 4.98 29.01 24.66
C ALA A 478 5.81 28.83 23.39
N ARG A 479 7.13 28.64 23.54
CA ARG A 479 8.04 28.43 22.41
C ARG A 479 7.76 27.13 21.65
N ARG A 480 7.45 26.04 22.36
CA ARG A 480 7.11 24.74 21.74
C ARG A 480 5.83 24.82 20.91
N TYR A 481 4.83 25.56 21.39
CA TYR A 481 3.60 25.81 20.64
C TYR A 481 3.84 26.61 19.35
N ARG A 482 4.67 27.67 19.42
CA ARG A 482 4.88 28.61 18.29
C ARG A 482 5.80 28.08 17.20
N ARG A 483 6.87 27.34 17.55
CA ARG A 483 7.91 26.89 16.60
C ARG A 483 7.36 26.13 15.38
N PRO A 484 6.34 25.24 15.49
CA PRO A 484 5.73 24.62 14.32
C PRO A 484 4.99 25.61 13.40
N LEU A 485 4.31 26.61 13.96
CA LEU A 485 3.61 27.64 13.19
C LEU A 485 4.60 28.53 12.42
N GLU A 486 5.72 28.89 13.06
CA GLU A 486 6.82 29.64 12.44
C GLU A 486 7.48 28.84 11.30
N ARG A 487 7.73 27.54 11.51
CA ARG A 487 8.25 26.64 10.46
C ARG A 487 7.29 26.51 9.28
N ALA A 488 5.99 26.50 9.55
CA ALA A 488 4.93 26.53 8.55
C ALA A 488 4.73 27.92 7.92
N ARG A 489 5.52 28.93 8.32
CA ARG A 489 5.45 30.33 7.85
C ARG A 489 4.07 30.96 8.03
N VAL A 490 3.36 30.58 9.09
CA VAL A 490 2.07 31.17 9.45
C VAL A 490 2.32 32.58 10.01
N PRO A 491 1.75 33.65 9.43
CA PRO A 491 1.93 35.01 9.94
C PRO A 491 1.42 35.15 11.39
N GLU A 492 2.12 35.91 12.23
CA GLU A 492 1.77 36.09 13.65
C GLU A 492 0.37 36.68 13.89
N THR A 493 -0.21 37.35 12.90
CA THR A 493 -1.56 37.94 12.95
C THR A 493 -2.67 36.96 12.57
N THR A 494 -2.33 35.77 12.09
CA THR A 494 -3.29 34.77 11.59
C THR A 494 -4.00 34.10 12.74
N ARG A 495 -5.34 33.99 12.68
CA ARG A 495 -6.10 33.22 13.66
C ARG A 495 -5.84 31.73 13.45
N VAL A 496 -5.61 31.00 14.54
CA VAL A 496 -5.25 29.57 14.49
C VAL A 496 -6.36 28.73 15.10
N VAL A 497 -6.74 27.66 14.38
CA VAL A 497 -7.40 26.49 14.97
C VAL A 497 -6.34 25.41 15.14
N ASP A 498 -6.12 25.00 16.39
CA ASP A 498 -5.22 23.89 16.72
C ASP A 498 -6.01 22.77 17.43
N TRP A 499 -5.41 21.60 17.55
CA TRP A 499 -5.99 20.46 18.24
C TRP A 499 -5.48 20.41 19.67
N ILE A 500 -6.39 20.14 20.62
CA ILE A 500 -6.01 19.56 21.92
C ILE A 500 -6.31 18.06 21.80
N PRO A 501 -5.31 17.21 21.55
CA PRO A 501 -5.53 15.76 21.50
C PRO A 501 -5.62 15.16 22.90
N VAL A 502 -5.12 15.85 23.94
CA VAL A 502 -5.19 15.32 25.31
C VAL A 502 -6.54 15.69 25.92
N LEU A 503 -7.40 14.68 26.07
CA LEU A 503 -8.66 14.75 26.82
C LEU A 503 -8.43 14.88 28.34
N ASP A 504 -7.27 15.39 28.76
CA ASP A 504 -6.89 15.59 30.14
C ASP A 504 -6.97 17.09 30.49
N THR A 505 -8.04 17.46 31.20
CA THR A 505 -8.28 18.84 31.65
C THR A 505 -7.12 19.48 32.42
N ARG A 506 -6.18 18.71 33.00
CA ARG A 506 -5.02 19.26 33.72
C ARG A 506 -4.10 20.10 32.84
N VAL A 507 -4.18 19.97 31.51
CA VAL A 507 -3.44 20.84 30.58
C VAL A 507 -4.01 22.26 30.49
N VAL A 508 -5.29 22.44 30.84
CA VAL A 508 -6.04 23.69 30.60
C VAL A 508 -5.49 24.89 31.37
N PRO A 509 -5.13 24.80 32.67
CA PRO A 509 -4.50 25.93 33.37
C PRO A 509 -3.23 26.42 32.67
N ALA A 510 -2.38 25.49 32.23
CA ALA A 510 -1.16 25.83 31.49
C ALA A 510 -1.49 26.50 30.15
N ILE A 511 -2.46 25.98 29.39
CA ILE A 511 -2.92 26.61 28.13
C ILE A 511 -3.39 28.05 28.39
N LYS A 512 -4.24 28.26 29.39
CA LYS A 512 -4.81 29.57 29.71
C LYS A 512 -3.73 30.58 30.08
N ARG A 513 -2.68 30.14 30.79
CA ARG A 513 -1.55 30.98 31.17
C ARG A 513 -0.60 31.26 30.00
N VAL A 514 -0.29 30.26 29.18
CA VAL A 514 0.61 30.40 28.02
C VAL A 514 -0.04 31.18 26.87
N LEU A 515 -1.35 31.01 26.69
CA LEU A 515 -2.14 31.54 25.58
C LEU A 515 -3.40 32.25 26.13
N PRO A 516 -3.25 33.44 26.74
CA PRO A 516 -4.39 34.17 27.29
C PRO A 516 -5.46 34.44 26.22
N GLY A 517 -6.72 34.18 26.55
CA GLY A 517 -7.85 34.29 25.64
C GLY A 517 -8.08 33.07 24.75
N ALA A 518 -7.34 31.97 24.94
CA ALA A 518 -7.61 30.71 24.26
C ALA A 518 -9.06 30.26 24.50
N ARG A 519 -9.66 29.67 23.46
CA ARG A 519 -11.05 29.20 23.47
C ARG A 519 -11.10 27.73 23.11
N LEU A 520 -12.17 27.05 23.52
CA LEU A 520 -12.38 25.64 23.26
C LEU A 520 -13.60 25.42 22.36
N LEU A 521 -13.45 24.56 21.36
CA LEU A 521 -14.51 24.11 20.47
C LEU A 521 -14.64 22.59 20.64
N ILE A 522 -15.66 22.17 21.39
CA ILE A 522 -15.94 20.75 21.66
C ILE A 522 -16.92 20.25 20.63
N VAL A 523 -16.52 19.26 19.85
CA VAL A 523 -17.39 18.56 18.90
C VAL A 523 -17.96 17.33 19.59
N ALA A 524 -19.28 17.21 19.58
CA ALA A 524 -19.99 16.07 20.15
C ALA A 524 -21.26 15.78 19.37
N ARG A 525 -21.72 14.53 19.45
CA ARG A 525 -23.02 14.06 18.99
C ARG A 525 -23.69 13.27 20.11
N GLU A 526 -24.74 12.56 19.75
CA GLU A 526 -25.33 11.51 20.58
C GLU A 526 -24.26 10.46 20.98
N PRO A 527 -24.04 10.19 22.28
CA PRO A 527 -22.95 9.33 22.77
C PRO A 527 -22.97 7.89 22.26
N HIS A 528 -24.14 7.28 22.07
CA HIS A 528 -24.26 5.91 21.55
C HIS A 528 -23.83 5.86 20.08
N ASP A 529 -24.22 6.85 19.27
CA ASP A 529 -23.75 6.97 17.89
C ASP A 529 -22.23 7.19 17.83
N MET A 530 -21.67 7.96 18.76
CA MET A 530 -20.23 8.19 18.84
C MET A 530 -19.46 6.90 19.18
N LEU A 531 -19.96 6.10 20.13
CA LEU A 531 -19.35 4.81 20.46
C LEU A 531 -19.40 3.85 19.27
N LEU A 532 -20.55 3.78 18.58
CA LEU A 532 -20.70 2.94 17.39
C LEU A 532 -19.78 3.40 16.25
N ASP A 533 -19.66 4.71 16.02
CA ASP A 533 -18.74 5.24 15.01
C ASP A 533 -17.28 4.98 15.35
N TRP A 534 -16.90 5.06 16.63
CA TRP A 534 -15.56 4.69 17.04
C TRP A 534 -15.30 3.20 16.78
N LEU A 535 -16.25 2.32 17.11
CA LEU A 535 -16.16 0.90 16.82
C LEU A 535 -15.96 0.65 15.31
N ALA A 536 -16.80 1.26 14.46
CA ALA A 536 -16.80 0.99 13.02
C ALA A 536 -15.67 1.68 12.25
N PHE A 537 -15.38 2.94 12.57
CA PHE A 537 -14.49 3.79 11.77
C PHE A 537 -13.12 4.02 12.43
N GLY A 538 -13.01 3.77 13.74
CA GLY A 538 -11.83 4.01 14.54
C GLY A 538 -11.70 5.47 15.00
N TRP A 539 -10.62 5.76 15.72
CA TRP A 539 -10.27 7.11 16.16
C TRP A 539 -9.02 7.60 15.41
N SER A 540 -8.97 8.89 15.08
CA SER A 540 -7.87 9.53 14.35
C SER A 540 -6.50 9.38 15.02
N GLU A 541 -6.48 9.07 16.32
CA GLU A 541 -5.26 8.89 17.12
C GLU A 541 -4.69 7.47 17.05
N GLY A 542 -5.36 6.55 16.33
CA GLY A 542 -4.89 5.17 16.15
C GLY A 542 -5.03 4.27 17.38
N PHE A 543 -5.71 4.75 18.42
CA PHE A 543 -6.04 3.99 19.62
C PHE A 543 -7.14 2.96 19.36
N THR A 544 -6.94 1.76 19.88
CA THR A 544 -7.88 0.65 19.77
C THR A 544 -9.03 0.79 20.77
N MET A 545 -10.22 0.35 20.39
CA MET A 545 -11.27 -0.01 21.34
C MET A 545 -11.06 -1.47 21.77
N PRO A 546 -10.67 -1.75 23.03
CA PRO A 546 -10.42 -3.13 23.48
C PRO A 546 -11.68 -4.00 23.40
N ASP A 547 -12.79 -3.42 23.86
CA ASP A 547 -14.15 -3.94 23.79
C ASP A 547 -15.13 -2.76 23.97
N PRO A 548 -16.41 -2.91 23.57
CA PRO A 548 -17.38 -1.82 23.64
C PRO A 548 -17.61 -1.27 25.06
N LEU A 549 -17.60 -2.12 26.09
CA LEU A 549 -17.86 -1.71 27.48
C LEU A 549 -16.70 -0.89 28.05
N THR A 550 -15.46 -1.35 27.85
CA THR A 550 -14.26 -0.60 28.23
C THR A 550 -14.19 0.72 27.47
N GLY A 551 -14.50 0.71 26.17
CA GLY A 551 -14.60 1.91 25.35
C GLY A 551 -15.60 2.93 25.90
N ALA A 552 -16.81 2.47 26.23
CA ALA A 552 -17.86 3.32 26.81
C ALA A 552 -17.45 3.94 28.15
N ARG A 553 -16.88 3.13 29.07
CA ARG A 553 -16.39 3.63 30.37
C ARG A 553 -15.31 4.69 30.20
N TRP A 554 -14.38 4.46 29.28
CA TRP A 554 -13.33 5.42 28.97
C TRP A 554 -13.90 6.70 28.34
N MET A 555 -14.84 6.60 27.39
CA MET A 555 -15.51 7.77 26.81
C MET A 555 -16.24 8.60 27.86
N ARG A 556 -16.93 7.95 28.82
CA ARG A 556 -17.58 8.65 29.93
C ARG A 556 -16.57 9.39 30.80
N LEU A 557 -15.44 8.77 31.12
CA LEU A 557 -14.37 9.43 31.87
C LEU A 557 -13.80 10.62 31.08
N ALA A 558 -13.48 10.43 29.81
CA ALA A 558 -13.01 11.52 28.96
C ALA A 558 -14.02 12.67 28.82
N ALA A 559 -15.32 12.36 28.84
CA ALA A 559 -16.38 13.38 28.85
C ALA A 559 -16.33 14.25 30.12
N THR A 560 -16.05 13.68 31.30
CA THR A 560 -15.93 14.48 32.54
C THR A 560 -14.75 15.45 32.47
N HIS A 561 -13.63 15.04 31.86
CA HIS A 561 -12.51 15.96 31.61
C HIS A 561 -12.88 17.07 30.64
N LEU A 562 -13.60 16.78 29.55
CA LEU A 562 -14.06 17.81 28.61
C LEU A 562 -15.03 18.79 29.27
N GLU A 563 -15.90 18.32 30.17
CA GLU A 563 -16.77 19.18 30.95
C GLU A 563 -16.01 20.10 31.90
N GLU A 564 -15.00 19.57 32.61
CA GLU A 564 -14.17 20.42 33.48
C GLU A 564 -13.36 21.42 32.65
N ALA A 565 -12.79 21.00 31.51
CA ALA A 565 -12.10 21.92 30.59
C ALA A 565 -13.02 23.05 30.12
N ALA A 566 -14.29 22.73 29.83
CA ALA A 566 -15.29 23.70 29.42
C ALA A 566 -15.67 24.72 30.52
N ARG A 567 -15.46 24.38 31.79
CA ARG A 567 -15.62 25.33 32.92
C ARG A 567 -14.43 26.28 33.04
N LEU A 568 -13.25 25.89 32.57
CA LEU A 568 -12.00 26.64 32.71
C LEU A 568 -11.70 27.59 31.53
N LEU A 569 -12.22 27.28 30.33
CA LEU A 569 -12.08 28.08 29.10
C LEU A 569 -13.43 28.45 28.48
N PRO A 570 -13.54 29.62 27.80
CA PRO A 570 -14.71 29.92 26.99
C PRO A 570 -14.91 28.86 25.91
N THR A 571 -16.09 28.25 25.89
CA THR A 571 -16.34 27.02 25.13
C THR A 571 -17.58 27.13 24.25
N PHE A 572 -17.49 26.61 23.02
CA PHE A 572 -18.63 26.33 22.15
C PHE A 572 -18.77 24.83 21.93
N ARG A 573 -19.99 24.31 22.01
CA ARG A 573 -20.30 22.92 21.69
C ARG A 573 -20.89 22.85 20.29
N ALA A 574 -20.23 22.12 19.41
CA ALA A 574 -20.59 21.96 18.02
C ALA A 574 -21.16 20.58 17.76
N ASP A 575 -22.37 20.53 17.22
CA ASP A 575 -22.93 19.35 16.58
C ASP A 575 -22.55 19.35 15.09
N PRO A 576 -21.71 18.41 14.61
CA PRO A 576 -21.34 18.33 13.20
C PRO A 576 -22.54 18.08 12.29
N ASP A 577 -23.57 17.38 12.77
CA ASP A 577 -24.75 17.08 11.95
C ASP A 577 -25.58 18.33 11.69
N ALA A 578 -25.78 19.17 12.72
CA ALA A 578 -26.40 20.47 12.58
C ALA A 578 -25.57 21.44 11.70
N LEU A 579 -24.25 21.45 11.85
CA LEU A 579 -23.36 22.36 11.10
C LEU A 579 -23.25 22.01 9.62
N LEU A 580 -23.27 20.72 9.29
CA LEU A 580 -23.06 20.20 7.93
C LEU A 580 -24.37 19.81 7.22
N ALA A 581 -25.52 20.09 7.84
CA ALA A 581 -26.82 19.99 7.19
C ALA A 581 -27.02 21.13 6.18
N THR A 582 -27.72 20.84 5.07
CA THR A 582 -28.11 21.86 4.08
C THR A 582 -28.84 23.05 4.72
N GLY A 583 -29.70 22.78 5.71
CA GLY A 583 -30.42 23.78 6.51
C GLY A 583 -29.65 24.35 7.71
N GLY A 584 -28.38 24.00 7.91
CA GLY A 584 -27.58 24.33 9.11
C GLY A 584 -27.15 25.78 9.27
N LYS A 585 -27.87 26.75 8.68
CA LYS A 585 -27.47 28.18 8.70
C LYS A 585 -27.44 28.76 10.11
N ALA A 586 -28.41 28.42 10.97
CA ALA A 586 -28.47 28.90 12.34
C ALA A 586 -27.29 28.39 13.19
N ALA A 587 -27.00 27.08 13.12
CA ALA A 587 -25.85 26.49 13.82
C ALA A 587 -24.52 27.11 13.35
N ARG A 588 -24.36 27.34 12.04
CA ARG A 588 -23.20 28.03 11.46
C ARG A 588 -23.10 29.49 11.91
N ALA A 589 -24.21 30.20 12.07
CA ALA A 589 -24.22 31.57 12.58
C ALA A 589 -23.76 31.64 14.05
N GLN A 590 -24.24 30.74 14.91
CA GLN A 590 -23.81 30.63 16.31
C GLN A 590 -22.32 30.31 16.43
N LEU A 591 -21.82 29.40 15.58
CA LEU A 591 -20.38 29.14 15.49
C LEU A 591 -19.62 30.39 15.01
N GLY A 592 -20.17 31.12 14.03
CA GLY A 592 -19.63 32.38 13.55
C GLY A 592 -19.49 33.43 14.65
N GLU A 593 -20.52 33.63 15.47
CA GLU A 593 -20.49 34.53 16.63
C GLU A 593 -19.38 34.13 17.60
N PHE A 594 -19.29 32.84 17.94
CA PHE A 594 -18.24 32.34 18.82
C PHE A 594 -16.84 32.57 18.26
N LEU A 595 -16.64 32.39 16.96
CA LEU A 595 -15.35 32.56 16.29
C LEU A 595 -15.03 34.04 15.97
N GLY A 596 -16.03 34.92 15.99
CA GLY A 596 -15.94 36.28 15.48
C GLY A 596 -15.82 36.32 13.96
N ILE A 597 -16.66 35.56 13.26
CA ILE A 597 -16.78 35.47 11.79
C ILE A 597 -18.25 35.70 11.42
N ALA A 598 -18.52 36.60 10.47
CA ALA A 598 -19.90 36.95 10.09
C ALA A 598 -20.64 35.85 9.32
N ASP A 599 -19.93 35.07 8.49
CA ASP A 599 -20.51 33.97 7.71
C ASP A 599 -19.55 32.78 7.69
N VAL A 600 -20.00 31.63 8.20
CA VAL A 600 -19.23 30.39 8.19
C VAL A 600 -19.57 29.65 6.89
N ALA A 601 -18.67 29.75 5.91
CA ALA A 601 -18.85 29.20 4.57
C ALA A 601 -18.88 27.67 4.59
N TRP A 602 -19.81 27.06 3.84
CA TRP A 602 -19.85 25.62 3.62
C TRP A 602 -19.13 25.26 2.33
N GLY A 603 -17.80 25.21 2.39
CA GLY A 603 -16.93 25.07 1.24
C GLY A 603 -16.71 23.62 0.78
N PRO A 604 -15.82 23.42 -0.21
CA PRO A 604 -15.53 22.11 -0.77
C PRO A 604 -15.01 21.09 0.26
N LEU A 605 -14.18 21.51 1.22
CA LEU A 605 -13.63 20.58 2.22
C LEU A 605 -14.72 20.05 3.12
N ALA A 606 -15.60 20.94 3.61
CA ALA A 606 -16.74 20.57 4.43
C ALA A 606 -17.74 19.67 3.69
N ARG A 607 -18.01 19.94 2.40
CA ARG A 607 -18.88 19.10 1.56
C ARG A 607 -18.33 17.69 1.38
N GLY A 608 -17.01 17.55 1.30
CA GLY A 608 -16.33 16.26 1.21
C GLY A 608 -16.20 15.53 2.55
N ALA A 609 -16.34 16.21 3.70
CA ALA A 609 -15.89 15.69 4.99
C ALA A 609 -16.66 14.44 5.51
N ARG A 610 -17.89 14.23 5.04
CA ARG A 610 -18.68 13.02 5.35
C ARG A 610 -18.22 11.79 4.55
N ARG A 611 -17.36 11.97 3.55
CA ARG A 611 -16.78 10.90 2.73
C ARG A 611 -15.28 10.87 2.92
N GLY A 612 -14.79 9.71 3.34
CA GLY A 612 -13.38 9.42 3.47
C GLY A 612 -12.75 9.08 2.13
N ARG A 613 -11.48 8.67 2.19
CA ARG A 613 -10.75 8.22 1.01
C ARG A 613 -11.52 7.11 0.27
N GLY A 614 -11.66 7.28 -1.04
CA GLY A 614 -12.39 6.33 -1.90
C GLY A 614 -13.90 6.40 -1.75
N GLY A 615 -14.45 7.50 -1.24
CA GLY A 615 -15.90 7.78 -1.23
C GLY A 615 -16.71 7.11 -0.12
N MET A 616 -16.08 6.29 0.73
CA MET A 616 -16.75 5.60 1.84
C MET A 616 -17.17 6.56 2.96
N PRO A 617 -18.25 6.29 3.69
CA PRO A 617 -18.65 7.12 4.83
C PRO A 617 -17.60 7.13 5.94
N THR A 618 -17.54 8.25 6.67
CA THR A 618 -16.69 8.43 7.86
C THR A 618 -17.45 8.32 9.18
N CYS A 619 -18.77 8.25 9.12
CA CYS A 619 -19.69 8.12 10.24
C CYS A 619 -21.01 7.48 9.75
N PHE A 620 -21.77 6.91 10.68
CA PHE A 620 -23.17 6.55 10.45
C PHE A 620 -24.08 7.80 10.50
N PRO A 621 -25.31 7.71 9.94
CA PRO A 621 -26.34 8.72 10.18
C PRO A 621 -26.69 8.84 11.67
N ALA A 622 -27.18 10.01 12.08
CA ALA A 622 -27.68 10.21 13.44
C ALA A 622 -28.82 9.22 13.78
N GLY A 623 -28.77 8.63 14.97
CA GLY A 623 -29.72 7.64 15.46
C GLY A 623 -29.44 6.19 15.03
N HIS A 624 -28.39 5.93 14.25
CA HIS A 624 -28.08 4.58 13.73
C HIS A 624 -27.74 3.58 14.84
N SER A 625 -27.22 4.06 15.98
CA SER A 625 -26.98 3.24 17.18
C SER A 625 -28.22 2.52 17.72
N ALA A 626 -29.44 2.97 17.37
CA ALA A 626 -30.67 2.31 17.76
C ALA A 626 -30.74 0.84 17.30
N HIS A 627 -30.17 0.51 16.14
CA HIS A 627 -30.11 -0.86 15.61
C HIS A 627 -29.23 -1.80 16.45
N TYR A 628 -28.31 -1.24 17.25
CA TYR A 628 -27.33 -1.97 18.05
C TYR A 628 -27.66 -2.01 19.53
N ARG A 629 -28.84 -1.49 19.95
CA ARG A 629 -29.19 -1.30 21.36
C ARG A 629 -29.14 -2.58 22.20
N GLU A 630 -29.58 -3.70 21.63
CA GLU A 630 -29.56 -4.98 22.34
C GLU A 630 -28.13 -5.53 22.46
N LEU A 631 -27.40 -5.57 21.34
CA LEU A 631 -26.03 -6.09 21.24
C LEU A 631 -25.02 -5.29 22.08
N LEU A 632 -25.19 -3.97 22.16
CA LEU A 632 -24.30 -3.07 22.89
C LEU A 632 -24.92 -2.56 24.19
N SER A 633 -25.96 -3.24 24.71
CA SER A 633 -26.74 -2.78 25.87
C SER A 633 -25.89 -2.45 27.10
N GLU A 634 -24.94 -3.30 27.48
CA GLU A 634 -24.04 -3.04 28.61
C GLU A 634 -23.15 -1.81 28.39
N ALA A 635 -22.61 -1.67 27.18
CA ALA A 635 -21.76 -0.55 26.82
C ALA A 635 -22.56 0.77 26.76
N PHE A 636 -23.77 0.73 26.19
CA PHE A 636 -24.67 1.87 26.13
C PHE A 636 -25.12 2.32 27.52
N ALA A 637 -25.47 1.38 28.40
CA ALA A 637 -25.77 1.69 29.80
C ALA A 637 -24.57 2.34 30.53
N ALA A 638 -23.34 1.97 30.16
CA ALA A 638 -22.13 2.52 30.78
C ALA A 638 -21.83 3.98 30.37
N LEU A 639 -22.33 4.47 29.23
CA LEU A 639 -22.17 5.88 28.80
C LEU A 639 -22.92 6.86 29.71
N GLY A 640 -23.97 6.41 30.40
CA GLY A 640 -24.88 7.26 31.18
C GLY A 640 -26.05 7.75 30.31
N GLY A 641 -27.26 7.66 30.84
CA GLY A 641 -28.48 8.14 30.19
C GLY A 641 -28.72 9.64 30.38
#